data_AF-A0A964AER7-F1
#
_entry.id   AF-A0A964AER7-F1
#
_cell.length_a   1.000
_cell.length_b   1.000
_cell.length_c   1.000
_cell.angle_alpha   90.00
_cell.angle_beta   90.00
_cell.angle_gamma   90.00
#
_symmetry.space_group_name_H-M   'P 1'
#
loop_
_entity.id
_entity.type
_entity.pdbx_description
1 polymer ?
#
loop_
_entity_poly.entity_id
_entity_poly.type
_entity_poly.pdbx_seq_one_letter_code
_entity_poly.pdbx_strand_id
1 'polypeptide(L)'
;MMRPPLHRHAALAALAALAACACAHDAPVRDLPGEGSAQAPARTEPASCPATAPSEAIPGTRPEHLRLETWEALLGDAALDEVLLTEAGVRAHNAATGRTELGHTDLLAPVDDATLRARIAERLDAIGARVDAGEYLGPSSERLTAPERDALRPPDRWPALRPEWHTAQALVPVRCTPRAAGLFRAPVDRRFDRNNCSTVHPGEVVRVLARWPGGLMLAQTPYTQGWISSDAALSPPLDAAAARRALERPVRPLTRRAILEAAFALLGTPYGWGGEGGGLDCSRFLMSVFASVGLELPRFSLDQARSGTFSIDLTGVESERERLLLIDAAARRGVVLLYMPGHIMLYLGRDSAGAPMALHSFAEYLVPCPGGGETLFTTDGVTVTGLELGRDSSRTAFIQRITRVVVLGGSPGPELVGAAELRDAAPSAVPPTCDDGPRTSIRFSPLTPNAGQPLRLMISSYRELAPVGLTLTTPRGETLRPALRRLGGPPWTWVATLPEVQTGDWTAVFGDGGEVWACSHFKVVSRARERLTCTNPPPGEDVELAPEDADPVWRPNRAWGPRTEALFSAFVESLFDYPLDEDLTWPDLTTLLRDPERNLFFDHFGRDEEASLRFQPDCADLPYFLRAYYAWKMGLPFAFRSCGRGTSTRAPGCGEMSSNAEPCSGDNGVEAFERFVRRSVASGVHSGHGRTGPEQDATDYYPVPLTRLGLRPGTIYADPYGHVMIVARWVPQGTERYGVLLAADAQPDGTIGRRRFWRGTFLFDPDTTASGAGFKAFRPVRWRGAEPPASLPNRALAEGVGGFTPFSMEQYEGTADDFYDRVEALINPRPLDPRALQTTLVEALDESLQRRVNSVQNGEDYKRDHGGTIPMPDGHSIFETEGAWEDYSTPSRDMRLLIAMDTVLRFPDGVARKPERYGLTPGPEAEREVAALREHLARALGAHSVTYVRSDGSPWKLTLAELARRAEALEMAYNPNDCVEIRWGAPEGSEERAPCRAHAPAEQRRKMERYRSWFADRKRPPR
;
A
#
# COMPACT_ATOMS: atom_id res chain seq x y z
N MET A 1 23.02 -26.12 -7.64
CA MET A 1 23.42 -24.93 -6.86
C MET A 1 22.89 -25.09 -5.45
N MET A 2 23.76 -25.03 -4.44
CA MET A 2 23.47 -25.31 -3.04
C MET A 2 22.57 -24.22 -2.42
N ARG A 3 21.47 -24.63 -1.76
CA ARG A 3 20.63 -23.77 -0.91
C ARG A 3 21.37 -23.47 0.41
N PRO A 4 21.36 -22.22 0.94
CA PRO A 4 21.84 -21.94 2.28
C PRO A 4 20.77 -22.28 3.35
N PRO A 5 21.14 -22.60 4.59
CA PRO A 5 20.18 -22.99 5.62
C PRO A 5 19.54 -21.78 6.33
N LEU A 6 18.22 -21.86 6.48
CA LEU A 6 17.34 -20.97 7.25
C LEU A 6 17.45 -21.28 8.77
N HIS A 7 18.45 -20.75 9.47
CA HIS A 7 18.48 -20.76 10.95
C HIS A 7 19.23 -19.54 11.53
N ARG A 8 18.82 -18.31 11.19
CA ARG A 8 19.38 -17.09 11.81
C ARG A 8 18.37 -16.03 12.29
N HIS A 9 17.07 -16.24 12.16
CA HIS A 9 16.06 -15.24 12.56
C HIS A 9 15.53 -15.39 14.00
N ALA A 10 15.74 -16.53 14.67
CA ALA A 10 15.36 -16.69 16.08
C ALA A 10 16.27 -15.92 17.06
N ALA A 11 17.52 -15.63 16.69
CA ALA A 11 18.51 -15.01 17.57
C ALA A 11 18.41 -13.46 17.66
N LEU A 12 17.70 -12.80 16.73
CA LEU A 12 17.54 -11.34 16.73
C LEU A 12 16.27 -10.86 17.45
N ALA A 13 15.23 -11.70 17.56
CA ALA A 13 13.96 -11.32 18.20
C ALA A 13 14.09 -11.16 19.72
N ALA A 14 14.93 -11.96 20.37
CA ALA A 14 15.06 -11.97 21.81
C ALA A 14 16.11 -10.99 22.37
N LEU A 15 17.11 -10.60 21.57
CA LEU A 15 17.99 -9.45 21.88
C LEU A 15 17.21 -8.12 21.95
N ALA A 16 16.10 -8.00 21.21
CA ALA A 16 15.23 -6.82 21.26
C ALA A 16 14.36 -6.74 22.53
N ALA A 17 13.96 -7.88 23.12
CA ALA A 17 13.16 -7.93 24.34
C ALA A 17 13.95 -7.47 25.60
N LEU A 18 15.28 -7.58 25.59
CA LEU A 18 16.14 -7.15 26.69
C LEU A 18 16.66 -5.72 26.53
N ALA A 19 16.69 -5.19 25.31
CA ALA A 19 16.77 -3.76 25.05
C ALA A 19 15.49 -3.02 25.50
N ALA A 20 14.34 -3.70 25.56
CA ALA A 20 13.05 -3.11 25.95
C ALA A 20 12.93 -2.72 27.44
N CYS A 21 13.81 -3.21 28.33
CA CYS A 21 13.94 -2.69 29.70
C CYS A 21 14.90 -1.50 29.83
N ALA A 22 15.58 -1.12 28.75
CA ALA A 22 16.46 0.03 28.70
C ALA A 22 15.71 1.22 28.09
N CYS A 23 15.28 2.16 28.93
CA CYS A 23 15.20 3.55 28.49
C CYS A 23 16.61 3.91 27.98
N ALA A 24 16.79 4.11 26.68
CA ALA A 24 18.02 4.63 26.13
C ALA A 24 18.20 6.04 26.72
N HIS A 25 19.23 6.21 27.54
CA HIS A 25 19.76 7.49 27.96
C HIS A 25 21.19 7.52 27.41
N ASP A 26 21.50 8.63 26.75
CA ASP A 26 22.80 9.06 26.22
C ASP A 26 23.19 8.63 24.80
N ALA A 27 23.16 9.63 23.91
CA ALA A 27 24.07 9.74 22.77
C ALA A 27 25.32 10.52 23.22
N PRO A 28 26.53 10.21 22.70
CA PRO A 28 27.75 10.89 23.11
C PRO A 28 27.86 12.29 22.47
N VAL A 29 28.12 13.29 23.31
CA VAL A 29 28.50 14.66 22.91
C VAL A 29 29.86 14.61 22.22
N ARG A 30 29.96 15.20 21.02
CA ARG A 30 31.23 15.38 20.29
C ARG A 30 31.91 16.67 20.77
N ASP A 31 33.13 16.53 21.31
CA ASP A 31 34.03 17.66 21.57
C ASP A 31 34.51 18.30 20.25
N LEU A 32 34.46 19.64 20.19
CA LEU A 32 35.17 20.46 19.21
C LEU A 32 36.27 21.28 19.92
N PRO A 33 37.44 21.50 19.29
CA PRO A 33 38.57 22.15 19.92
C PRO A 33 38.40 23.68 19.98
N GLY A 34 38.93 24.26 21.05
CA GLY A 34 38.73 25.66 21.40
C GLY A 34 39.52 26.67 20.57
N GLU A 35 38.99 27.91 20.57
CA GLU A 35 39.71 29.12 20.18
C GLU A 35 39.34 30.28 21.10
N GLY A 36 40.38 31.03 21.51
CA GLY A 36 40.37 32.50 21.49
C GLY A 36 39.61 33.25 22.59
N SER A 37 40.34 33.65 23.63
CA SER A 37 39.90 34.62 24.62
C SER A 37 39.64 36.02 24.04
N ALA A 38 38.44 36.58 24.27
CA ALA A 38 38.22 38.02 24.27
C ALA A 38 37.17 38.39 25.33
N GLN A 39 37.56 39.22 26.30
CA GLN A 39 36.70 39.72 27.37
C GLN A 39 35.61 40.65 26.80
N ALA A 40 34.34 40.33 27.11
CA ALA A 40 33.17 41.19 26.92
C ALA A 40 32.39 41.26 28.25
N PRO A 41 31.67 42.36 28.52
CA PRO A 41 31.36 42.83 29.87
C PRO A 41 30.31 41.96 30.56
N ALA A 42 30.34 42.00 31.90
CA ALA A 42 29.50 41.24 32.83
C ALA A 42 28.05 41.12 32.35
N ARG A 43 27.73 39.99 31.73
CA ARG A 43 26.37 39.49 31.60
C ARG A 43 26.01 38.92 32.98
N THR A 44 24.93 39.43 33.56
CA THR A 44 24.20 38.74 34.63
C THR A 44 24.11 37.27 34.27
N GLU A 45 24.67 36.39 35.11
CA GLU A 45 24.58 34.95 34.93
C GLU A 45 23.10 34.59 34.70
N PRO A 46 22.77 33.86 33.62
CA PRO A 46 21.46 33.26 33.53
C PRO A 46 21.32 32.36 34.74
N ALA A 47 20.26 32.55 35.53
CA ALA A 47 19.97 31.69 36.66
C ALA A 47 19.99 30.23 36.20
N SER A 48 20.99 29.45 36.63
CA SER A 48 21.06 28.03 36.30
C SER A 48 19.80 27.38 36.84
N CYS A 49 18.98 26.83 35.95
CA CYS A 49 17.76 26.14 36.35
C CYS A 49 18.10 24.90 37.20
N PRO A 50 17.19 24.47 38.07
CA PRO A 50 17.41 23.26 38.87
C PRO A 50 17.60 22.05 37.95
N ALA A 51 18.45 21.10 38.36
CA ALA A 51 18.65 19.86 37.62
C ALA A 51 17.37 18.99 37.59
N THR A 52 16.54 19.06 38.63
CA THR A 52 15.28 18.32 38.75
C THR A 52 14.24 19.14 39.49
N ALA A 53 12.98 19.12 39.04
CA ALA A 53 11.85 19.81 39.68
C ALA A 53 10.54 19.01 39.51
N PRO A 54 9.58 19.11 40.45
CA PRO A 54 8.24 18.56 40.24
C PRO A 54 7.49 19.37 39.16
N SER A 55 6.70 18.69 38.33
CA SER A 55 5.86 19.36 37.34
C SER A 55 4.55 19.85 37.98
N GLU A 56 4.40 21.16 38.18
CA GLU A 56 3.12 21.75 38.63
C GLU A 56 2.09 21.83 37.49
N ALA A 57 2.56 22.10 36.27
CA ALA A 57 1.76 22.12 35.05
C ALA A 57 2.59 21.57 33.89
N ILE A 58 1.96 20.83 32.98
CA ILE A 58 2.65 20.26 31.82
C ILE A 58 2.59 21.27 30.66
N PRO A 59 3.73 21.64 30.06
CA PRO A 59 3.77 22.53 28.90
C PRO A 59 2.85 22.05 27.77
N GLY A 60 2.02 22.96 27.26
CA GLY A 60 1.06 22.68 26.19
C GLY A 60 -0.23 21.99 26.64
N THR A 61 -0.35 21.60 27.91
CA THR A 61 -1.59 21.00 28.46
C THR A 61 -2.41 22.05 29.20
N ARG A 62 -3.67 22.21 28.78
CA ARG A 62 -4.64 23.13 29.38
C ARG A 62 -5.67 22.36 30.22
N PRO A 63 -6.30 22.96 31.24
CA PRO A 63 -7.27 22.26 32.10
C PRO A 63 -8.45 21.62 31.35
N GLU A 64 -8.87 22.18 30.23
CA GLU A 64 -9.88 21.59 29.35
C GLU A 64 -9.42 20.29 28.69
N HIS A 65 -8.13 20.09 28.42
CA HIS A 65 -7.64 18.85 27.81
C HIS A 65 -7.76 17.65 28.75
N LEU A 66 -7.87 17.90 30.06
CA LEU A 66 -8.01 16.88 31.10
C LEU A 66 -9.47 16.44 31.29
N ARG A 67 -10.40 16.91 30.47
CA ARG A 67 -11.83 16.56 30.53
C ARG A 67 -12.21 15.69 29.34
N LEU A 68 -12.93 14.59 29.60
CA LEU A 68 -13.40 13.68 28.56
C LEU A 68 -14.31 14.39 27.56
N GLU A 69 -15.19 15.26 28.06
CA GLU A 69 -16.20 15.97 27.27
C GLU A 69 -15.57 16.85 26.19
N THR A 70 -14.37 17.37 26.44
CA THR A 70 -13.60 18.15 25.45
C THR A 70 -13.30 17.31 24.20
N TRP A 71 -12.90 16.06 24.39
CA TRP A 71 -12.51 15.16 23.30
C TRP A 71 -13.71 14.55 22.60
N GLU A 72 -14.77 14.25 23.35
CA GLU A 72 -16.04 13.80 22.77
C GLU A 72 -16.64 14.87 21.85
N ALA A 73 -16.61 16.14 22.26
CA ALA A 73 -17.10 17.24 21.45
C ALA A 73 -16.29 17.45 20.16
N LEU A 74 -14.97 17.19 20.18
CA LEU A 74 -14.11 17.33 19.00
C LEU A 74 -14.32 16.21 17.97
N LEU A 75 -14.61 14.98 18.42
CA LEU A 75 -14.79 13.83 17.53
C LEU A 75 -16.23 13.71 16.99
N GLY A 76 -17.23 14.07 17.79
CA GLY A 76 -18.65 13.92 17.47
C GLY A 76 -19.16 12.47 17.58
N ASP A 77 -20.45 12.32 17.88
CA ASP A 77 -21.05 11.02 18.23
C ASP A 77 -20.88 9.93 17.15
N ALA A 78 -20.99 10.30 15.88
CA ALA A 78 -20.85 9.33 14.79
C ALA A 78 -19.45 8.68 14.74
N ALA A 79 -18.38 9.44 15.01
CA ALA A 79 -17.02 8.91 15.03
C ALA A 79 -16.69 8.18 16.34
N LEU A 80 -17.33 8.60 17.45
CA LEU A 80 -17.20 7.99 18.77
C LEU A 80 -17.80 6.59 18.82
N ASP A 81 -19.00 6.42 18.25
CA ASP A 81 -19.79 5.20 18.29
C ASP A 81 -19.56 4.28 17.07
N GLU A 82 -18.67 4.67 16.17
CA GLU A 82 -18.21 3.80 15.08
C GLU A 82 -17.61 2.49 15.64
N VAL A 83 -18.14 1.36 15.17
CA VAL A 83 -17.59 0.04 15.49
C VAL A 83 -16.33 -0.20 14.68
N LEU A 84 -15.18 0.02 15.32
CA LEU A 84 -13.85 -0.15 14.73
C LEU A 84 -13.44 -1.62 14.67
N LEU A 85 -13.82 -2.42 15.68
CA LEU A 85 -13.76 -3.88 15.65
C LEU A 85 -15.04 -4.46 16.23
N THR A 86 -15.59 -5.48 15.56
CA THR A 86 -16.70 -6.28 16.10
C THR A 86 -16.21 -7.13 17.26
N GLU A 87 -17.12 -7.75 18.04
CA GLU A 87 -16.71 -8.73 19.06
C GLU A 87 -15.92 -9.90 18.45
N ALA A 88 -16.31 -10.34 17.25
CA ALA A 88 -15.58 -11.37 16.50
C ALA A 88 -14.19 -10.88 16.10
N GLY A 89 -14.06 -9.61 15.68
CA GLY A 89 -12.79 -8.97 15.37
C GLY A 89 -11.87 -8.83 16.59
N VAL A 90 -12.40 -8.51 17.78
CA VAL A 90 -11.62 -8.49 19.03
C VAL A 90 -11.14 -9.89 19.40
N ARG A 91 -12.00 -10.91 19.29
CA ARG A 91 -11.59 -12.30 19.52
C ARG A 91 -10.54 -12.78 18.52
N ALA A 92 -10.68 -12.42 17.24
CA ALA A 92 -9.71 -12.72 16.21
C ALA A 92 -8.37 -12.02 16.49
N HIS A 93 -8.41 -10.76 16.92
CA HIS A 93 -7.23 -10.02 17.34
C HIS A 93 -6.48 -10.71 18.48
N ASN A 94 -7.18 -11.07 19.56
CA ASN A 94 -6.58 -11.78 20.70
C ASN A 94 -6.03 -13.15 20.28
N ALA A 95 -6.76 -13.88 19.43
CA ALA A 95 -6.31 -15.19 18.93
C ALA A 95 -5.09 -15.10 18.01
N ALA A 96 -4.95 -14.03 17.23
CA ALA A 96 -3.80 -13.80 16.37
C ALA A 96 -2.56 -13.42 17.20
N THR A 97 -2.70 -12.45 18.10
CA THR A 97 -1.59 -11.94 18.94
C THR A 97 -1.18 -12.95 20.00
N GLY A 98 -2.11 -13.68 20.61
CA GLY A 98 -1.84 -14.72 21.60
C GLY A 98 -1.05 -15.94 21.07
N ARG A 99 -0.97 -16.12 19.75
CA ARG A 99 -0.20 -17.19 19.09
C ARG A 99 1.22 -16.77 18.71
N THR A 100 1.55 -15.49 18.84
CA THR A 100 2.86 -14.95 18.51
C THR A 100 3.77 -14.89 19.73
N GLU A 101 5.07 -14.67 19.54
CA GLU A 101 6.04 -14.48 20.63
C GLU A 101 5.82 -13.18 21.44
N LEU A 102 4.75 -12.43 21.19
CA LEU A 102 4.43 -11.11 21.79
C LEU A 102 4.11 -11.16 23.30
N GLY A 103 4.47 -12.21 24.03
CA GLY A 103 4.45 -12.23 25.49
C GLY A 103 3.15 -12.71 26.15
N HIS A 104 2.11 -13.07 25.38
CA HIS A 104 0.88 -13.67 25.92
C HIS A 104 1.08 -15.14 26.26
N THR A 105 0.58 -15.54 27.44
CA THR A 105 0.62 -16.93 27.90
C THR A 105 -0.81 -17.44 28.14
N ASP A 106 -1.21 -18.47 27.41
CA ASP A 106 -2.41 -19.23 27.77
C ASP A 106 -2.12 -20.02 29.06
N LEU A 107 -2.70 -19.56 30.16
CA LEU A 107 -2.54 -20.19 31.47
C LEU A 107 -3.27 -21.53 31.59
N LEU A 108 -4.18 -21.87 30.67
CA LEU A 108 -4.88 -23.14 30.66
C LEU A 108 -4.18 -24.19 29.79
N ALA A 109 -3.32 -23.77 28.86
CA ALA A 109 -2.52 -24.66 28.04
C ALA A 109 -1.46 -25.41 28.88
N PRO A 110 -1.09 -26.66 28.52
CA PRO A 110 0.02 -27.37 29.14
C PRO A 110 1.31 -26.55 29.10
N VAL A 111 2.13 -26.65 30.15
CA VAL A 111 3.42 -25.96 30.19
C VAL A 111 4.42 -26.70 29.30
N ASP A 112 4.89 -26.03 28.25
CA ASP A 112 6.06 -26.49 27.50
C ASP A 112 7.33 -26.19 28.30
N ASP A 113 7.84 -27.23 28.96
CA ASP A 113 9.01 -27.14 29.83
C ASP A 113 10.26 -26.68 29.07
N ALA A 114 10.47 -27.15 27.84
CA ALA A 114 11.66 -26.79 27.06
C ALA A 114 11.64 -25.30 26.68
N THR A 115 10.52 -24.83 26.16
CA THR A 115 10.34 -23.42 25.78
C THR A 115 10.41 -22.50 27.01
N LEU A 116 9.78 -22.89 28.12
CA LEU A 116 9.82 -22.14 29.37
C LEU A 116 11.26 -21.98 29.89
N ARG A 117 12.02 -23.08 29.96
CA ARG A 117 13.41 -23.07 30.44
C ARG A 117 14.31 -22.24 29.54
N ALA A 118 14.17 -22.36 28.22
CA ALA A 118 14.94 -21.57 27.26
C ALA A 118 14.69 -20.06 27.48
N ARG A 119 13.43 -19.64 27.60
CA ARG A 119 13.06 -18.23 27.85
C ARG A 119 13.59 -17.72 29.19
N ILE A 120 13.56 -18.53 30.24
CA ILE A 120 14.11 -18.17 31.55
C ILE A 120 15.62 -18.04 31.45
N ALA A 121 16.30 -19.01 30.85
CA ALA A 121 17.76 -19.03 30.74
C ALA A 121 18.27 -17.80 29.99
N GLU A 122 17.69 -17.50 28.83
CA GLU A 122 18.03 -16.33 28.03
C GLU A 122 17.85 -15.01 28.79
N ARG A 123 16.74 -14.88 29.54
CA ARG A 123 16.51 -13.69 30.36
C ARG A 123 17.57 -13.55 31.45
N LEU A 124 17.89 -14.65 32.13
CA LEU A 124 18.88 -14.68 33.21
C LEU A 124 20.27 -14.33 32.68
N ASP A 125 20.69 -14.94 31.57
CA ASP A 125 21.98 -14.65 30.92
C ASP A 125 22.10 -13.18 30.54
N ALA A 126 21.05 -12.60 29.96
CA ALA A 126 21.09 -11.21 29.54
C ALA A 126 21.08 -10.22 30.71
N ILE A 127 20.30 -10.46 31.77
CA ILE A 127 20.34 -9.61 32.97
C ILE A 127 21.68 -9.80 33.71
N GLY A 128 22.18 -11.03 33.78
CA GLY A 128 23.47 -11.38 34.35
C GLY A 128 24.62 -10.65 33.65
N ALA A 129 24.61 -10.61 32.32
CA ALA A 129 25.60 -9.86 31.53
C ALA A 129 25.62 -8.36 31.88
N ARG A 130 24.46 -7.74 32.09
CA ARG A 130 24.36 -6.32 32.50
C ARG A 130 24.87 -6.09 33.92
N VAL A 131 24.62 -7.03 34.82
CA VAL A 131 25.17 -7.00 36.18
C VAL A 131 26.69 -7.17 36.16
N ASP A 132 27.21 -8.11 35.37
CA ASP A 132 28.65 -8.36 35.21
C ASP A 132 29.35 -7.12 34.60
N ALA A 133 28.73 -6.47 33.62
CA ALA A 133 29.18 -5.19 33.05
C ALA A 133 29.13 -4.01 34.04
N GLY A 134 28.41 -4.15 35.17
CA GLY A 134 28.20 -3.09 36.14
C GLY A 134 27.16 -2.05 35.71
N GLU A 135 26.35 -2.35 34.69
CA GLU A 135 25.19 -1.51 34.31
C GLU A 135 24.08 -1.58 35.36
N TYR A 136 23.91 -2.76 35.98
CA TYR A 136 22.92 -3.01 37.02
C TYR A 136 23.59 -3.25 38.37
N LEU A 137 23.15 -2.48 39.35
CA LEU A 137 23.64 -2.41 40.72
C LEU A 137 22.52 -2.76 41.71
N GLY A 138 22.90 -3.04 42.95
CA GLY A 138 21.97 -3.22 44.05
C GLY A 138 21.38 -1.89 44.57
N PRO A 139 20.44 -1.97 45.53
CA PRO A 139 19.67 -0.81 46.04
C PRO A 139 20.48 0.33 46.68
N SER A 140 21.76 0.11 46.97
CA SER A 140 22.70 1.07 47.57
C SER A 140 23.85 1.42 46.62
N SER A 141 23.67 1.23 45.30
CA SER A 141 24.70 1.40 44.25
C SER A 141 25.88 0.42 44.36
N GLU A 142 25.69 -0.68 45.08
CA GLU A 142 26.70 -1.73 45.25
C GLU A 142 26.71 -2.70 44.06
N ARG A 143 27.89 -3.24 43.73
CA ARG A 143 27.97 -4.41 42.85
C ARG A 143 27.45 -5.63 43.60
N LEU A 144 26.68 -6.45 42.90
CA LEU A 144 26.14 -7.70 43.45
C LEU A 144 27.30 -8.62 43.88
N THR A 145 27.11 -9.33 44.99
CA THR A 145 28.07 -10.33 45.51
C THR A 145 28.18 -11.53 44.56
N ALA A 146 29.25 -12.34 44.68
CA ALA A 146 29.41 -13.51 43.83
C ALA A 146 28.21 -14.50 43.89
N PRO A 147 27.65 -14.82 45.08
CA PRO A 147 26.45 -15.67 45.15
C PRO A 147 25.21 -15.03 44.51
N GLU A 148 25.04 -13.71 44.61
CA GLU A 148 23.92 -13.02 43.96
C GLU A 148 24.05 -13.04 42.45
N ARG A 149 25.28 -12.92 41.90
CA ARG A 149 25.51 -13.04 40.46
C ARG A 149 25.31 -14.47 39.96
N ASP A 150 25.71 -15.46 40.75
CA ASP A 150 25.49 -16.88 40.43
C ASP A 150 23.99 -17.22 40.38
N ALA A 151 23.18 -16.63 41.26
CA ALA A 151 21.73 -16.76 41.22
C ALA A 151 21.07 -16.18 39.96
N LEU A 152 21.76 -15.30 39.22
CA LEU A 152 21.30 -14.76 37.93
C LEU A 152 21.70 -15.64 36.74
N ARG A 153 22.16 -16.86 36.99
CA ARG A 153 22.48 -17.84 35.95
C ARG A 153 21.45 -18.97 35.93
N PRO A 154 21.23 -19.62 34.77
CA PRO A 154 20.39 -20.82 34.71
C PRO A 154 20.92 -21.89 35.69
N PRO A 155 20.06 -22.51 36.52
CA PRO A 155 20.52 -23.51 37.47
C PRO A 155 20.88 -24.82 36.75
N ASP A 156 21.93 -25.50 37.22
CA ASP A 156 22.31 -26.83 36.72
C ASP A 156 21.17 -27.85 36.89
N ARG A 157 20.38 -27.69 37.96
CA ARG A 157 19.21 -28.52 38.26
C ARG A 157 17.96 -27.67 38.42
N TRP A 158 17.04 -27.82 37.48
CA TRP A 158 15.75 -27.12 37.50
C TRP A 158 14.79 -27.71 38.54
N PRO A 159 14.02 -26.86 39.25
CA PRO A 159 12.91 -27.32 40.09
C PRO A 159 11.85 -28.07 39.28
N ALA A 160 11.21 -29.06 39.91
CA ALA A 160 10.11 -29.79 39.27
C ALA A 160 8.87 -28.90 39.12
N LEU A 161 8.30 -28.85 37.91
CA LEU A 161 7.09 -28.10 37.63
C LEU A 161 5.86 -28.81 38.22
N ARG A 162 5.09 -28.09 39.04
CA ARG A 162 3.81 -28.48 39.61
C ARG A 162 2.84 -27.28 39.46
N PRO A 163 2.22 -27.12 38.29
CA PRO A 163 1.37 -25.97 38.01
C PRO A 163 0.12 -25.95 38.89
N GLU A 164 -0.12 -24.84 39.60
CA GLU A 164 -1.32 -24.57 40.39
C GLU A 164 -1.86 -23.18 40.04
N TRP A 165 -3.18 -23.04 39.89
CA TRP A 165 -3.81 -21.74 39.62
C TRP A 165 -4.29 -21.09 40.90
N HIS A 166 -4.13 -19.78 41.01
CA HIS A 166 -4.56 -18.97 42.14
C HIS A 166 -5.13 -17.65 41.62
N THR A 167 -5.89 -16.92 42.44
CA THR A 167 -6.07 -15.48 42.27
C THR A 167 -5.20 -14.71 43.27
N ALA A 168 -4.68 -13.57 42.85
CA ALA A 168 -4.01 -12.65 43.77
C ALA A 168 -5.04 -12.01 44.72
N GLN A 169 -4.74 -11.96 46.01
CA GLN A 169 -5.58 -11.31 47.03
C GLN A 169 -5.10 -9.90 47.40
N ALA A 170 -3.85 -9.59 47.08
CA ALA A 170 -3.23 -8.27 47.21
C ALA A 170 -2.38 -7.98 45.96
N LEU A 171 -1.69 -6.84 45.93
CA LEU A 171 -0.67 -6.58 44.93
C LEU A 171 0.48 -7.60 45.08
N VAL A 172 0.82 -8.29 44.00
CA VAL A 172 1.91 -9.29 44.00
C VAL A 172 2.96 -8.88 42.97
N PRO A 173 4.12 -8.34 43.39
CA PRO A 173 5.23 -8.04 42.50
C PRO A 173 5.79 -9.31 41.86
N VAL A 174 5.99 -9.27 40.55
CA VAL A 174 6.62 -10.31 39.73
C VAL A 174 8.01 -9.83 39.34
N ARG A 175 9.02 -10.51 39.87
CA ARG A 175 10.42 -10.18 39.65
C ARG A 175 10.95 -10.76 38.34
N CYS A 176 11.84 -10.01 37.69
CA CYS A 176 12.49 -10.42 36.44
C CYS A 176 13.59 -11.46 36.64
N THR A 177 14.08 -11.61 37.87
CA THR A 177 15.15 -12.53 38.27
C THR A 177 14.74 -13.24 39.57
N PRO A 178 15.39 -14.37 39.93
CA PRO A 178 15.17 -15.07 41.19
C PRO A 178 15.78 -14.34 42.40
N ARG A 179 15.55 -13.02 42.49
CA ARG A 179 16.01 -12.15 43.56
C ARG A 179 14.83 -11.29 44.04
N ALA A 180 14.65 -11.23 45.35
CA ALA A 180 13.63 -10.39 45.97
C ALA A 180 14.00 -8.89 45.93
N ALA A 181 15.28 -8.57 46.09
CA ALA A 181 15.78 -7.20 46.07
C ALA A 181 15.92 -6.64 44.64
N GLY A 182 15.76 -5.32 44.52
CA GLY A 182 15.75 -4.60 43.24
C GLY A 182 17.11 -4.45 42.56
N LEU A 183 17.07 -4.15 41.25
CA LEU A 183 18.23 -3.84 40.41
C LEU A 183 18.10 -2.42 39.84
N PHE A 184 19.18 -1.64 39.87
CA PHE A 184 19.14 -0.21 39.53
C PHE A 184 20.33 0.21 38.67
N ARG A 185 20.23 1.34 37.96
CA ARG A 185 21.38 1.98 37.29
C ARG A 185 21.98 3.04 38.20
N ALA A 186 23.22 3.46 37.93
CA ALA A 186 23.82 4.62 38.57
C ALA A 186 23.46 5.91 37.80
N PRO A 187 23.11 7.02 38.49
CA PRO A 187 22.79 7.09 39.92
C PRO A 187 21.50 6.32 40.24
N VAL A 188 21.41 5.72 41.44
CA VAL A 188 20.26 4.89 41.83
C VAL A 188 19.02 5.76 42.05
N ASP A 189 18.04 5.60 41.16
CA ASP A 189 16.67 6.05 41.35
C ASP A 189 15.78 4.84 41.70
N ARG A 190 15.28 4.82 42.93
CA ARG A 190 14.47 3.72 43.47
C ARG A 190 13.09 3.59 42.81
N ARG A 191 12.63 4.62 42.09
CA ARG A 191 11.37 4.54 41.32
C ARG A 191 11.47 3.56 40.16
N PHE A 192 12.68 3.26 39.68
CA PHE A 192 12.91 2.44 38.49
C PHE A 192 13.64 1.12 38.81
N ASP A 193 13.00 0.26 39.60
CA ASP A 193 13.50 -1.09 39.88
C ASP A 193 13.46 -1.96 38.61
N ARG A 194 14.62 -2.18 38.00
CA ARG A 194 14.81 -3.01 36.80
C ARG A 194 14.54 -4.49 37.03
N ASN A 195 14.41 -4.91 38.29
CA ASN A 195 13.99 -6.25 38.64
C ASN A 195 12.47 -6.36 38.86
N ASN A 196 11.71 -5.26 38.88
CA ASN A 196 10.25 -5.31 38.89
C ASN A 196 9.70 -5.43 37.46
N CYS A 197 9.35 -6.65 37.05
CA CYS A 197 8.89 -6.94 35.69
C CYS A 197 7.42 -6.57 35.49
N SER A 198 6.60 -6.82 36.52
CA SER A 198 5.19 -6.44 36.57
C SER A 198 4.66 -6.61 37.98
N THR A 199 3.49 -6.07 38.27
CA THR A 199 2.73 -6.35 39.49
C THR A 199 1.39 -6.95 39.11
N VAL A 200 1.02 -8.06 39.74
CA VAL A 200 -0.31 -8.66 39.62
C VAL A 200 -1.27 -7.93 40.55
N HIS A 201 -2.43 -7.55 40.04
CA HIS A 201 -3.45 -6.87 40.82
C HIS A 201 -4.40 -7.87 41.51
N PRO A 202 -5.03 -7.49 42.64
CA PRO A 202 -6.05 -8.30 43.28
C PRO A 202 -7.11 -8.80 42.29
N GLY A 203 -7.45 -10.07 42.37
CA GLY A 203 -8.41 -10.76 41.50
C GLY A 203 -7.81 -11.37 40.23
N GLU A 204 -6.61 -10.96 39.80
CA GLU A 204 -5.98 -11.52 38.61
C GLU A 204 -5.44 -12.95 38.87
N VAL A 205 -5.48 -13.78 37.84
CA VAL A 205 -5.07 -15.19 37.91
C VAL A 205 -3.55 -15.31 37.79
N VAL A 206 -2.97 -16.13 38.68
CA VAL A 206 -1.56 -16.48 38.71
C VAL A 206 -1.43 -18.00 38.66
N ARG A 207 -0.62 -18.51 37.73
CA ARG A 207 -0.22 -19.91 37.66
C ARG A 207 1.14 -20.09 38.31
N VAL A 208 1.18 -20.61 39.54
CA VAL A 208 2.42 -20.96 40.24
C VAL A 208 2.96 -22.25 39.64
N LEU A 209 4.21 -22.23 39.18
CA LEU A 209 4.81 -23.36 38.46
C LEU A 209 5.73 -24.20 39.34
N ALA A 210 6.54 -23.57 40.19
CA ALA A 210 7.48 -24.29 41.05
C ALA A 210 7.94 -23.42 42.21
N ARG A 211 8.32 -24.07 43.32
CA ARG A 211 9.10 -23.41 44.38
C ARG A 211 10.53 -23.19 43.90
N TRP A 212 11.07 -22.02 44.22
CA TRP A 212 12.42 -21.60 43.84
C TRP A 212 13.25 -21.28 45.09
N PRO A 213 14.59 -21.49 45.08
CA PRO A 213 15.45 -21.07 46.18
C PRO A 213 15.28 -19.59 46.57
N GLY A 214 15.62 -19.25 47.82
CA GLY A 214 15.54 -17.87 48.31
C GLY A 214 14.15 -17.40 48.72
N GLY A 215 13.22 -18.33 48.99
CA GLY A 215 11.86 -17.98 49.42
C GLY A 215 10.97 -17.47 48.28
N LEU A 216 11.28 -17.86 47.04
CA LEU A 216 10.55 -17.42 45.84
C LEU A 216 9.76 -18.58 45.23
N MET A 217 8.84 -18.23 44.33
CA MET A 217 8.11 -19.18 43.49
C MET A 217 8.16 -18.68 42.05
N LEU A 218 8.43 -19.58 41.10
CA LEU A 218 8.29 -19.28 39.68
C LEU A 218 6.79 -19.26 39.36
N ALA A 219 6.32 -18.19 38.74
CA ALA A 219 4.92 -17.99 38.43
C ALA A 219 4.73 -17.39 37.02
N GLN A 220 3.53 -17.62 36.47
CA GLN A 220 3.07 -17.08 35.21
C GLN A 220 1.72 -16.38 35.38
N THR A 221 1.54 -15.33 34.59
CA THR A 221 0.28 -14.59 34.41
C THR A 221 -0.03 -14.60 32.92
N PRO A 222 -1.21 -14.11 32.46
CA PRO A 222 -1.49 -14.05 31.03
C PRO A 222 -0.51 -13.17 30.23
N TYR A 223 0.17 -12.23 30.89
CA TYR A 223 0.95 -11.18 30.24
C TYR A 223 2.42 -11.12 30.69
N THR A 224 2.82 -11.89 31.70
CA THR A 224 4.21 -11.94 32.19
C THR A 224 4.52 -13.25 32.91
N GLN A 225 5.81 -13.54 33.02
CA GLN A 225 6.35 -14.64 33.82
C GLN A 225 7.52 -14.13 34.67
N GLY A 226 7.72 -14.73 35.84
CA GLY A 226 8.83 -14.36 36.71
C GLY A 226 8.73 -14.97 38.09
N TRP A 227 9.40 -14.36 39.06
CA TRP A 227 9.46 -14.86 40.43
C TRP A 227 8.60 -14.02 41.36
N ILE A 228 7.75 -14.66 42.14
CA ILE A 228 6.96 -14.02 43.20
C ILE A 228 7.44 -14.52 44.56
N SER A 229 7.14 -13.77 45.62
CA SER A 229 7.48 -14.20 46.97
C SER A 229 6.63 -15.41 47.40
N SER A 230 7.22 -16.32 48.19
CA SER A 230 6.50 -17.49 48.72
C SER A 230 5.42 -17.15 49.76
N ASP A 231 5.44 -15.94 50.31
CA ASP A 231 4.42 -15.37 51.18
C ASP A 231 3.43 -14.45 50.44
N ALA A 232 3.49 -14.42 49.09
CA ALA A 232 2.54 -13.65 48.29
C ALA A 232 1.09 -14.01 48.66
N ALA A 233 0.25 -12.99 48.83
CA ALA A 233 -1.15 -13.17 49.18
C ALA A 233 -1.94 -13.77 48.00
N LEU A 234 -2.02 -15.09 47.95
CA LEU A 234 -2.72 -15.86 46.91
C LEU A 234 -3.91 -16.60 47.53
N SER A 235 -4.97 -16.81 46.74
CA SER A 235 -6.07 -17.70 47.11
C SER A 235 -5.59 -19.15 47.32
N PRO A 236 -6.39 -20.02 47.93
CA PRO A 236 -6.21 -21.47 47.76
C PRO A 236 -6.18 -21.85 46.26
N PRO A 237 -5.54 -22.99 45.89
CA PRO A 237 -5.51 -23.45 44.52
C PRO A 237 -6.91 -23.58 43.91
N LEU A 238 -7.05 -23.11 42.67
CA LEU A 238 -8.27 -23.20 41.87
C LEU A 238 -8.24 -24.49 41.05
N ASP A 239 -9.41 -25.10 40.86
CA ASP A 239 -9.57 -26.08 39.80
C ASP A 239 -9.54 -25.40 38.41
N ALA A 240 -9.38 -26.20 37.36
CA ALA A 240 -9.28 -25.70 35.99
C ALA A 240 -10.54 -24.95 35.52
N ALA A 241 -11.73 -25.30 36.03
CA ALA A 241 -12.97 -24.64 35.64
C ALA A 241 -13.10 -23.26 36.31
N ALA A 242 -12.70 -23.14 37.58
CA ALA A 242 -12.61 -21.89 38.31
C ALA A 242 -11.54 -20.97 37.70
N ALA A 243 -10.37 -21.51 37.36
CA ALA A 243 -9.31 -20.77 36.66
C ALA A 243 -9.81 -20.23 35.31
N ARG A 244 -10.53 -21.05 34.53
CA ARG A 244 -11.13 -20.63 33.25
C ARG A 244 -12.12 -19.47 33.45
N ARG A 245 -13.07 -19.61 34.38
CA ARG A 245 -14.04 -18.54 34.68
C ARG A 245 -13.36 -17.24 35.14
N ALA A 246 -12.25 -17.34 35.87
CA ALA A 246 -11.50 -16.17 36.32
C ALA A 246 -10.66 -15.50 35.20
N LEU A 247 -10.33 -16.25 34.14
CA LEU A 247 -9.63 -15.74 32.96
C LEU A 247 -10.58 -15.18 31.89
N GLU A 248 -11.84 -15.65 31.86
CA GLU A 248 -12.85 -15.18 30.92
C GLU A 248 -13.17 -13.70 31.14
N ARG A 249 -12.96 -12.90 30.08
CA ARG A 249 -13.35 -11.49 30.04
C ARG A 249 -14.52 -11.28 29.09
N PRO A 250 -15.51 -10.44 29.44
CA PRO A 250 -16.54 -10.06 28.49
C PRO A 250 -15.90 -9.29 27.34
N VAL A 251 -16.17 -9.74 26.11
CA VAL A 251 -15.73 -9.07 24.89
C VAL A 251 -16.85 -8.15 24.43
N ARG A 252 -16.49 -6.93 24.04
CA ARG A 252 -17.41 -5.92 23.49
C ARG A 252 -16.84 -5.39 22.18
N PRO A 253 -17.67 -4.80 21.30
CA PRO A 253 -17.15 -4.07 20.15
C PRO A 253 -16.19 -2.97 20.58
N LEU A 254 -15.12 -2.76 19.82
CA LEU A 254 -14.19 -1.66 20.05
C LEU A 254 -14.76 -0.41 19.38
N THR A 255 -15.03 0.62 20.18
CA THR A 255 -15.41 1.97 19.73
C THR A 255 -14.48 3.02 20.34
N ARG A 256 -14.39 4.21 19.75
CA ARG A 256 -13.57 5.29 20.32
C ARG A 256 -14.13 5.74 21.67
N ARG A 257 -15.45 5.81 21.82
CA ARG A 257 -16.11 6.15 23.08
C ARG A 257 -15.66 5.24 24.23
N ALA A 258 -15.77 3.91 24.03
CA ALA A 258 -15.43 2.94 25.07
C ALA A 258 -13.96 3.06 25.53
N ILE A 259 -13.05 3.31 24.58
CA ILE A 259 -11.63 3.51 24.89
C ILE A 259 -11.38 4.83 25.61
N LEU A 260 -11.99 5.93 25.17
CA LEU A 260 -11.83 7.24 25.81
C LEU A 260 -12.40 7.24 27.23
N GLU A 261 -13.61 6.73 27.44
CA GLU A 261 -14.22 6.60 28.77
C GLU A 261 -13.31 5.80 29.72
N ALA A 262 -12.80 4.65 29.27
CA ALA A 262 -11.90 3.82 30.06
C ALA A 262 -10.55 4.50 30.34
N ALA A 263 -10.02 5.26 29.39
CA ALA A 263 -8.74 5.95 29.54
C ALA A 263 -8.83 7.16 30.47
N PHE A 264 -9.89 7.98 30.35
CA PHE A 264 -10.11 9.13 31.23
C PHE A 264 -10.52 8.72 32.65
N ALA A 265 -11.14 7.55 32.84
CA ALA A 265 -11.39 6.99 34.17
C ALA A 265 -10.09 6.69 34.95
N LEU A 266 -8.95 6.56 34.27
CA LEU A 266 -7.64 6.33 34.87
C LEU A 266 -6.82 7.61 35.03
N LEU A 267 -7.34 8.77 34.62
CA LEU A 267 -6.63 10.05 34.70
C LEU A 267 -6.19 10.35 36.16
N GLY A 268 -4.95 10.79 36.33
CA GLY A 268 -4.36 11.07 37.64
C GLY A 268 -3.91 9.84 38.44
N THR A 269 -4.12 8.62 37.93
CA THR A 269 -3.59 7.42 38.59
C THR A 269 -2.06 7.52 38.67
N PRO A 270 -1.44 7.27 39.84
CA PRO A 270 0.00 7.42 40.01
C PRO A 270 0.82 6.54 39.07
N TYR A 271 1.98 7.05 38.63
CA TYR A 271 2.93 6.27 37.85
C TYR A 271 3.60 5.23 38.75
N GLY A 272 3.73 3.99 38.26
CA GLY A 272 4.46 2.92 38.95
C GLY A 272 5.23 2.07 37.95
N TRP A 273 6.57 2.15 37.98
CA TRP A 273 7.43 1.32 37.13
C TRP A 273 7.16 -0.16 37.41
N GLY A 274 6.81 -0.93 36.39
CA GLY A 274 6.46 -2.34 36.59
C GLY A 274 5.19 -2.53 37.41
N GLY A 275 4.41 -1.48 37.70
CA GLY A 275 3.26 -1.54 38.62
C GLY A 275 3.61 -1.40 40.10
N GLU A 276 4.78 -0.84 40.42
CA GLU A 276 5.18 -0.55 41.81
C GLU A 276 4.09 0.26 42.54
N GLY A 277 3.79 -0.10 43.78
CA GLY A 277 2.75 0.55 44.59
C GLY A 277 1.32 0.46 44.04
N GLY A 278 1.07 -0.35 43.02
CA GLY A 278 -0.21 -0.40 42.31
C GLY A 278 -0.40 0.72 41.29
N GLY A 279 0.64 1.52 41.02
CA GLY A 279 0.64 2.52 39.98
C GLY A 279 0.62 1.92 38.56
N LEU A 280 0.43 2.76 37.56
CA LEU A 280 0.39 2.34 36.16
C LEU A 280 1.62 2.89 35.44
N ASP A 281 2.43 2.04 34.82
CA ASP A 281 3.37 2.50 33.79
C ASP A 281 2.66 2.64 32.43
N CYS A 282 3.40 3.12 31.42
CA CYS A 282 2.84 3.45 30.10
C CYS A 282 2.08 2.28 29.46
N SER A 283 2.64 1.06 29.48
CA SER A 283 2.03 -0.09 28.84
C SER A 283 0.96 -0.75 29.72
N ARG A 284 1.11 -0.76 31.05
CA ARG A 284 0.04 -1.25 31.95
C ARG A 284 -1.19 -0.34 31.90
N PHE A 285 -1.01 0.97 31.75
CA PHE A 285 -2.11 1.90 31.49
C PHE A 285 -2.94 1.45 30.27
N LEU A 286 -2.29 1.21 29.13
CA LEU A 286 -2.99 0.74 27.92
C LEU A 286 -3.64 -0.63 28.13
N MET A 287 -2.99 -1.59 28.79
CA MET A 287 -3.62 -2.87 29.10
C MET A 287 -4.93 -2.70 29.89
N SER A 288 -4.94 -1.80 30.87
CA SER A 288 -6.14 -1.51 31.67
C SER A 288 -7.25 -0.86 30.83
N VAL A 289 -6.90 0.05 29.92
CA VAL A 289 -7.86 0.69 29.00
C VAL A 289 -8.51 -0.33 28.07
N PHE A 290 -7.72 -1.15 27.37
CA PHE A 290 -8.24 -2.10 26.37
C PHE A 290 -8.91 -3.33 26.99
N ALA A 291 -8.62 -3.64 28.26
CA ALA A 291 -9.36 -4.64 29.03
C ALA A 291 -10.86 -4.33 29.13
N SER A 292 -11.27 -3.06 29.03
CA SER A 292 -12.68 -2.63 29.09
C SER A 292 -13.55 -3.21 27.96
N VAL A 293 -12.93 -3.54 26.82
CA VAL A 293 -13.58 -4.17 25.65
C VAL A 293 -13.15 -5.64 25.46
N GLY A 294 -12.35 -6.17 26.39
CA GLY A 294 -11.81 -7.53 26.31
C GLY A 294 -10.70 -7.70 25.28
N LEU A 295 -10.06 -6.62 24.81
CA LEU A 295 -8.89 -6.69 23.93
C LEU A 295 -7.62 -6.83 24.77
N GLU A 296 -6.79 -7.83 24.44
CA GLU A 296 -5.64 -8.21 25.23
C GLU A 296 -4.34 -7.65 24.66
N LEU A 297 -3.78 -6.61 25.29
CA LEU A 297 -2.47 -6.06 24.94
C LEU A 297 -1.34 -6.69 25.77
N PRO A 298 -0.16 -6.94 25.17
CA PRO A 298 0.98 -7.50 25.89
C PRO A 298 1.55 -6.53 26.91
N ARG A 299 2.37 -7.04 27.84
CA ARG A 299 2.83 -6.26 28.99
C ARG A 299 3.81 -5.15 28.63
N PHE A 300 4.68 -5.37 27.66
CA PHE A 300 5.78 -4.46 27.34
C PHE A 300 5.43 -3.59 26.13
N SER A 301 5.84 -2.32 26.17
CA SER A 301 5.52 -1.33 25.14
C SER A 301 6.03 -1.71 23.74
N LEU A 302 7.18 -2.38 23.65
CA LEU A 302 7.72 -2.90 22.38
C LEU A 302 6.81 -3.96 21.76
N ASP A 303 6.25 -4.86 22.58
CA ASP A 303 5.32 -5.88 22.09
C ASP A 303 3.99 -5.24 21.69
N GLN A 304 3.50 -4.28 22.48
CA GLN A 304 2.31 -3.50 22.15
C GLN A 304 2.47 -2.74 20.83
N ALA A 305 3.69 -2.27 20.52
CA ALA A 305 4.02 -1.65 19.24
C ALA A 305 3.77 -2.57 18.04
N ARG A 306 3.72 -3.88 18.25
CA ARG A 306 3.50 -4.91 17.22
C ARG A 306 2.11 -5.54 17.29
N SER A 307 1.27 -5.13 18.26
CA SER A 307 -0.06 -5.69 18.50
C SER A 307 -1.18 -4.89 17.83
N GLY A 308 -0.93 -4.19 16.73
CA GLY A 308 -1.99 -3.52 15.98
C GLY A 308 -2.79 -4.50 15.11
N THR A 309 -3.95 -4.08 14.62
CA THR A 309 -4.51 -4.68 13.39
C THR A 309 -3.61 -4.35 12.19
N PHE A 310 -2.99 -3.17 12.22
CA PHE A 310 -1.81 -2.83 11.44
C PHE A 310 -0.90 -1.84 12.18
N SER A 311 0.33 -1.65 11.69
CA SER A 311 1.26 -0.64 12.17
C SER A 311 1.90 0.13 11.02
N ILE A 312 2.49 1.29 11.30
CA ILE A 312 3.24 2.10 10.33
C ILE A 312 4.60 2.39 10.95
N ASP A 313 5.67 2.05 10.24
CA ASP A 313 7.03 2.39 10.64
C ASP A 313 7.34 3.86 10.26
N LEU A 314 7.80 4.64 11.24
CA LEU A 314 8.17 6.04 11.07
C LEU A 314 9.69 6.28 11.15
N THR A 315 10.50 5.24 11.32
CA THR A 315 11.97 5.40 11.50
C THR A 315 12.65 6.11 10.34
N GLY A 316 12.19 5.89 9.10
CA GLY A 316 12.69 6.57 7.88
C GLY A 316 11.97 7.87 7.51
N VAL A 317 10.95 8.29 8.27
CA VAL A 317 10.19 9.50 7.96
C VAL A 317 10.82 10.70 8.67
N GLU A 318 11.59 11.51 7.96
CA GLU A 318 12.31 12.65 8.57
C GLU A 318 11.39 13.84 8.86
N SER A 319 10.42 14.10 7.99
CA SER A 319 9.50 15.23 8.10
C SER A 319 8.48 15.03 9.23
N GLU A 320 8.52 15.86 10.27
CA GLU A 320 7.51 15.88 11.35
C GLU A 320 6.09 16.05 10.82
N ARG A 321 5.95 16.86 9.76
CA ARG A 321 4.70 17.06 9.05
C ARG A 321 4.17 15.75 8.45
N GLU A 322 5.02 14.98 7.77
CA GLU A 322 4.63 13.69 7.19
C GLU A 322 4.27 12.67 8.27
N ARG A 323 5.02 12.66 9.39
CA ARG A 323 4.67 11.84 10.57
C ARG A 323 3.27 12.17 11.08
N LEU A 324 2.94 13.45 11.22
CA LEU A 324 1.61 13.88 11.66
C LEU A 324 0.52 13.51 10.65
N LEU A 325 0.78 13.63 9.34
CA LEU A 325 -0.17 13.20 8.30
C LEU A 325 -0.46 11.70 8.39
N LEU A 326 0.57 10.87 8.60
CA LEU A 326 0.43 9.43 8.81
C LEU A 326 -0.34 9.10 10.11
N ILE A 327 -0.04 9.80 11.21
CA ILE A 327 -0.74 9.63 12.50
C ILE A 327 -2.22 10.03 12.38
N ASP A 328 -2.53 11.15 11.75
CA ASP A 328 -3.90 11.64 11.58
C ASP A 328 -4.70 10.74 10.63
N ALA A 329 -4.07 10.25 9.56
CA ALA A 329 -4.67 9.24 8.68
C ALA A 329 -4.95 7.95 9.44
N ALA A 330 -4.02 7.49 10.30
CA ALA A 330 -4.21 6.33 11.15
C ALA A 330 -5.38 6.51 12.14
N ALA A 331 -5.54 7.69 12.73
CA ALA A 331 -6.61 8.02 13.66
C ALA A 331 -8.00 7.95 13.02
N ARG A 332 -8.11 8.18 11.70
CA ARG A 332 -9.36 7.97 10.95
C ARG A 332 -9.71 6.49 10.74
N ARG A 333 -8.77 5.56 10.93
CA ARG A 333 -8.95 4.12 10.68
C ARG A 333 -9.09 3.28 11.95
N GLY A 334 -8.75 3.83 13.11
CA GLY A 334 -8.90 3.14 14.38
C GLY A 334 -8.43 3.97 15.57
N VAL A 335 -8.29 3.29 16.70
CA VAL A 335 -7.62 3.83 17.88
C VAL A 335 -6.11 3.71 17.67
N VAL A 336 -5.38 4.79 17.93
CA VAL A 336 -3.95 4.90 17.63
C VAL A 336 -3.11 4.86 18.90
N LEU A 337 -2.10 4.00 18.92
CA LEU A 337 -1.03 4.01 19.90
C LEU A 337 0.25 4.54 19.25
N LEU A 338 0.96 5.40 19.97
CA LEU A 338 2.21 6.01 19.51
C LEU A 338 3.36 5.42 20.32
N TYR A 339 4.25 4.70 19.65
CA TYR A 339 5.40 4.06 20.27
C TYR A 339 6.68 4.83 19.97
N MET A 340 7.48 5.02 21.01
CA MET A 340 8.90 5.35 20.93
C MET A 340 9.68 4.39 21.83
N PRO A 341 10.98 4.15 21.61
CA PRO A 341 11.77 3.28 22.46
C PRO A 341 11.63 3.64 23.96
N GLY A 342 11.04 2.72 24.73
CA GLY A 342 10.80 2.87 26.16
C GLY A 342 9.49 3.55 26.58
N HIS A 343 8.62 3.98 25.65
CA HIS A 343 7.35 4.65 25.98
C HIS A 343 6.25 4.38 24.96
N ILE A 344 4.99 4.35 25.40
CA ILE A 344 3.83 4.18 24.53
C ILE A 344 2.66 5.02 25.02
N MET A 345 1.89 5.58 24.09
CA MET A 345 0.86 6.58 24.38
C MET A 345 -0.43 6.28 23.61
N LEU A 346 -1.58 6.68 24.15
CA LEU A 346 -2.87 6.69 23.43
C LEU A 346 -3.02 8.05 22.73
N TYR A 347 -3.10 8.08 21.40
CA TYR A 347 -3.33 9.32 20.67
C TYR A 347 -4.79 9.77 20.78
N LEU A 348 -5.01 11.05 21.10
CA LEU A 348 -6.35 11.62 21.25
C LEU A 348 -6.83 12.37 19.99
N GLY A 349 -5.92 12.65 19.06
CA GLY A 349 -6.18 13.55 17.94
C GLY A 349 -5.59 14.94 18.17
N ARG A 350 -6.14 15.93 17.45
CA ARG A 350 -5.77 17.33 17.56
C ARG A 350 -6.75 18.08 18.47
N ASP A 351 -6.24 19.00 19.26
CA ASP A 351 -7.08 19.91 20.05
C ASP A 351 -7.70 21.01 19.17
N SER A 352 -8.47 21.92 19.79
CA SER A 352 -9.10 23.04 19.08
C SER A 352 -8.13 24.04 18.43
N ALA A 353 -6.87 24.06 18.85
CA ALA A 353 -5.81 24.87 18.24
C ALA A 353 -5.01 24.08 17.17
N GLY A 354 -5.36 22.81 16.93
CA GLY A 354 -4.68 21.94 15.98
C GLY A 354 -3.45 21.21 16.55
N ALA A 355 -3.17 21.33 17.85
CA ALA A 355 -2.02 20.68 18.48
C ALA A 355 -2.28 19.18 18.68
N PRO A 356 -1.35 18.29 18.29
CA PRO A 356 -1.51 16.84 18.47
C PRO A 356 -1.30 16.45 19.94
N MET A 357 -2.27 15.72 20.51
CA MET A 357 -2.29 15.38 21.94
C MET A 357 -2.36 13.88 22.17
N ALA A 358 -1.81 13.42 23.29
CA ALA A 358 -1.85 12.03 23.72
C ALA A 358 -2.12 11.91 25.22
N LEU A 359 -2.79 10.83 25.61
CA LEU A 359 -3.03 10.42 26.99
C LEU A 359 -2.13 9.24 27.32
N HIS A 360 -1.35 9.33 28.40
CA HIS A 360 -0.40 8.30 28.77
C HIS A 360 0.05 8.42 30.23
N SER A 361 0.68 7.37 30.74
CA SER A 361 1.33 7.37 32.06
C SER A 361 2.85 7.43 31.89
N PHE A 362 3.49 8.46 32.43
CA PHE A 362 4.94 8.65 32.31
C PHE A 362 5.54 9.35 33.54
N ALA A 363 6.83 9.13 33.76
CA ALA A 363 7.53 9.53 34.99
C ALA A 363 8.23 10.91 34.91
N GLU A 364 8.67 11.31 33.71
CA GLU A 364 9.53 12.49 33.56
C GLU A 364 9.64 13.00 32.12
N TYR A 365 9.97 14.29 31.97
CA TYR A 365 10.33 14.95 30.72
C TYR A 365 11.42 16.02 30.94
N LEU A 366 12.14 16.40 29.88
CA LEU A 366 13.15 17.47 29.93
C LEU A 366 12.61 18.76 29.32
N VAL A 367 13.03 19.89 29.90
CA VAL A 367 12.75 21.22 29.37
C VAL A 367 14.06 22.03 29.34
N PRO A 368 14.38 22.70 28.22
CA PRO A 368 15.56 23.55 28.13
C PRO A 368 15.39 24.82 28.95
N CYS A 369 16.50 25.32 29.49
CA CYS A 369 16.50 26.48 30.36
C CYS A 369 16.98 27.76 29.65
N PRO A 370 16.40 28.93 29.98
CA PRO A 370 16.92 30.21 29.51
C PRO A 370 18.38 30.40 29.98
N GLY A 371 19.32 30.39 29.04
CA GLY A 371 20.75 30.54 29.32
C GLY A 371 21.59 29.26 29.30
N GLY A 372 21.00 28.12 28.97
CA GLY A 372 21.69 26.84 28.79
C GLY A 372 21.44 25.85 29.92
N GLY A 373 21.61 24.56 29.62
CA GLY A 373 21.24 23.46 30.52
C GLY A 373 19.75 23.09 30.42
N GLU A 374 19.35 22.10 31.22
CA GLU A 374 18.02 21.48 31.16
C GLU A 374 17.53 21.10 32.55
N THR A 375 16.22 21.19 32.77
CA THR A 375 15.57 20.70 33.98
C THR A 375 14.81 19.42 33.66
N LEU A 376 15.05 18.38 34.47
CA LEU A 376 14.22 17.17 34.49
C LEU A 376 12.97 17.43 35.32
N PHE A 377 11.81 17.47 34.68
CA PHE A 377 10.54 17.58 35.36
C PHE A 377 9.97 16.19 35.66
N THR A 378 9.68 15.91 36.93
CA THR A 378 9.00 14.68 37.32
C THR A 378 7.49 14.85 37.21
N THR A 379 6.85 13.88 36.55
CA THR A 379 5.40 13.71 36.45
C THR A 379 5.10 12.32 36.96
N ASP A 380 4.20 12.16 37.91
CA ASP A 380 4.00 10.84 38.52
C ASP A 380 2.58 10.34 38.29
N GLY A 381 2.11 10.30 37.04
CA GLY A 381 0.80 9.70 36.75
C GLY A 381 0.28 9.77 35.33
N VAL A 382 -0.94 9.27 35.16
CA VAL A 382 -1.71 9.30 33.91
C VAL A 382 -2.18 10.73 33.62
N THR A 383 -1.82 11.28 32.47
CA THR A 383 -2.18 12.66 32.09
C THR A 383 -2.13 12.88 30.58
N VAL A 384 -2.63 14.03 30.13
CA VAL A 384 -2.64 14.44 28.72
C VAL A 384 -1.45 15.36 28.44
N THR A 385 -0.76 15.14 27.32
CA THR A 385 0.35 15.99 26.87
C THR A 385 0.27 16.27 25.38
N GLY A 386 0.85 17.38 24.93
CA GLY A 386 1.15 17.58 23.52
C GLY A 386 2.32 16.71 23.07
N LEU A 387 2.40 16.38 21.78
CA LEU A 387 3.55 15.67 21.21
C LEU A 387 4.81 16.56 21.06
N GLU A 388 4.66 17.84 21.37
CA GLU A 388 5.72 18.85 21.42
C GLU A 388 6.58 18.78 22.69
N LEU A 389 6.15 17.98 23.67
CA LEU A 389 6.84 17.86 24.95
C LEU A 389 8.28 17.38 24.76
N GLY A 390 9.24 18.12 25.33
CA GLY A 390 10.68 17.87 25.16
C GLY A 390 11.33 18.61 23.99
N ARG A 391 10.60 19.44 23.24
CA ARG A 391 11.18 20.28 22.19
C ARG A 391 12.35 21.11 22.72
N ASP A 392 13.38 21.23 21.89
CA ASP A 392 14.64 21.95 22.15
C ASP A 392 15.46 21.41 23.35
N SER A 393 15.09 20.24 23.91
CA SER A 393 15.93 19.50 24.86
C SER A 393 16.77 18.42 24.17
N SER A 394 17.74 17.87 24.90
CA SER A 394 18.62 16.76 24.54
C SER A 394 17.86 15.48 24.24
N ARG A 395 16.65 15.33 24.82
CA ARG A 395 15.75 14.21 24.52
C ARG A 395 14.87 14.46 23.31
N THR A 396 14.80 15.68 22.77
CA THR A 396 13.94 16.10 21.64
C THR A 396 12.43 15.92 21.89
N ALA A 397 11.59 16.46 21.01
CA ALA A 397 10.14 16.39 21.15
C ALA A 397 9.61 14.95 20.97
N PHE A 398 8.49 14.60 21.60
CA PHE A 398 7.90 13.26 21.44
C PHE A 398 7.63 12.92 19.98
N ILE A 399 7.10 13.84 19.17
CA ILE A 399 6.84 13.61 17.73
C ILE A 399 8.09 13.16 16.95
N GLN A 400 9.26 13.67 17.32
CA GLN A 400 10.54 13.33 16.69
C GLN A 400 11.02 11.93 17.08
N ARG A 401 10.60 11.43 18.24
CA ARG A 401 11.04 10.16 18.81
C ARG A 401 10.11 8.99 18.50
N ILE A 402 8.87 9.24 18.09
CA ILE A 402 7.92 8.20 17.71
C ILE A 402 8.51 7.41 16.54
N THR A 403 8.64 6.10 16.70
CA THR A 403 9.18 5.23 15.65
C THR A 403 8.09 4.35 15.03
N ARG A 404 6.95 4.17 15.70
CA ARG A 404 5.86 3.34 15.16
C ARG A 404 4.49 3.86 15.58
N VAL A 405 3.56 3.85 14.63
CA VAL A 405 2.12 4.09 14.85
C VAL A 405 1.43 2.74 14.85
N VAL A 406 0.69 2.43 15.90
CA VAL A 406 -0.09 1.18 16.03
C VAL A 406 -1.55 1.52 15.87
N VAL A 407 -2.28 0.78 15.05
CA VAL A 407 -3.72 1.01 14.86
C VAL A 407 -4.49 -0.22 15.31
N LEU A 408 -5.50 0.01 16.14
CA LEU A 408 -6.50 -0.97 16.55
C LEU A 408 -7.85 -0.55 15.96
N GLY A 409 -8.20 -1.14 14.82
CA GLY A 409 -9.41 -0.79 14.08
C GLY A 409 -9.48 -1.46 12.71
N GLY A 410 -10.12 -0.79 11.76
CA GLY A 410 -10.39 -1.31 10.42
C GLY A 410 -9.15 -1.41 9.52
N SER A 411 -9.37 -1.66 8.22
CA SER A 411 -8.30 -1.75 7.23
C SER A 411 -7.57 -0.41 7.02
N PRO A 412 -6.33 -0.39 6.51
CA PRO A 412 -5.54 0.85 6.37
C PRO A 412 -6.18 1.94 5.49
N GLY A 413 -6.97 1.59 4.48
CA GLY A 413 -7.53 2.59 3.57
C GLY A 413 -6.50 3.14 2.57
N PRO A 414 -6.95 3.95 1.61
CA PRO A 414 -6.13 4.39 0.47
C PRO A 414 -4.91 5.23 0.86
N GLU A 415 -4.97 5.95 1.98
CA GLU A 415 -3.90 6.79 2.49
C GLU A 415 -2.76 6.00 3.13
N LEU A 416 -3.06 4.86 3.76
CA LEU A 416 -2.08 4.13 4.57
C LEU A 416 -1.69 2.79 3.96
N VAL A 417 -2.42 2.26 2.98
CA VAL A 417 -2.19 0.90 2.45
C VAL A 417 -0.78 0.68 1.91
N GLY A 418 -0.10 1.74 1.42
CA GLY A 418 1.29 1.67 0.96
C GLY A 418 2.35 1.78 2.06
N ALA A 419 1.95 2.11 3.29
CA ALA A 419 2.81 2.30 4.46
C ALA A 419 2.49 1.35 5.63
N ALA A 420 1.38 0.62 5.55
CA ALA A 420 0.86 -0.21 6.63
C ALA A 420 1.41 -1.64 6.59
N GLU A 421 1.88 -2.11 7.74
CA GLU A 421 2.25 -3.49 8.03
C GLU A 421 1.09 -4.17 8.76
N LEU A 422 0.47 -5.16 8.12
CA LEU A 422 -0.66 -5.90 8.70
C LEU A 422 -0.18 -7.00 9.64
N ARG A 423 -0.94 -7.26 10.71
CA ARG A 423 -0.76 -8.49 11.49
C ARG A 423 -1.20 -9.72 10.69
N ASP A 424 -0.73 -10.89 11.10
CA ASP A 424 -1.28 -12.16 10.63
C ASP A 424 -2.75 -12.31 11.05
N ALA A 425 -3.55 -12.96 10.19
CA ALA A 425 -4.91 -13.32 10.51
C ALA A 425 -4.96 -14.55 11.44
N ALA A 426 -5.92 -14.54 12.37
CA ALA A 426 -6.25 -15.71 13.16
C ALA A 426 -6.84 -16.80 12.24
N PRO A 427 -6.53 -18.08 12.47
CA PRO A 427 -7.11 -19.16 11.67
C PRO A 427 -8.62 -19.22 11.81
N SER A 428 -9.29 -19.35 10.67
CA SER A 428 -10.75 -19.44 10.61
C SER A 428 -11.21 -20.89 10.63
N ALA A 429 -12.23 -21.17 11.43
CA ALA A 429 -12.93 -22.45 11.38
C ALA A 429 -13.92 -22.47 10.22
N VAL A 430 -14.28 -23.67 9.75
CA VAL A 430 -15.35 -23.83 8.77
C VAL A 430 -16.66 -23.36 9.41
N PRO A 431 -17.34 -22.35 8.83
CA PRO A 431 -18.62 -21.88 9.36
C PRO A 431 -19.72 -22.96 9.21
N PRO A 432 -20.85 -22.84 9.95
CA PRO A 432 -21.97 -23.78 9.81
C PRO A 432 -22.51 -23.89 8.38
N THR A 433 -22.50 -22.78 7.64
CA THR A 433 -22.83 -22.69 6.21
C THR A 433 -21.62 -22.18 5.45
N CYS A 434 -21.11 -22.97 4.51
CA CYS A 434 -19.89 -22.65 3.77
C CYS A 434 -20.24 -22.06 2.39
N ASP A 435 -20.42 -20.75 2.33
CA ASP A 435 -20.78 -20.03 1.12
C ASP A 435 -19.89 -18.79 0.89
N ASP A 436 -19.83 -18.34 -0.37
CA ASP A 436 -19.25 -17.04 -0.74
C ASP A 436 -20.12 -15.91 -0.17
N GLY A 437 -19.48 -14.89 0.41
CA GLY A 437 -20.17 -13.66 0.81
C GLY A 437 -20.71 -12.86 -0.39
N PRO A 438 -21.58 -11.86 -0.14
CA PRO A 438 -22.19 -11.07 -1.22
C PRO A 438 -21.17 -10.27 -2.04
N ARG A 439 -20.06 -9.86 -1.42
CA ARG A 439 -19.02 -9.01 -2.01
C ARG A 439 -17.65 -9.66 -2.11
N THR A 440 -17.51 -10.91 -1.67
CA THR A 440 -16.23 -11.65 -1.64
C THR A 440 -16.46 -13.05 -2.15
N SER A 441 -15.60 -13.55 -3.03
CA SER A 441 -15.76 -14.87 -3.63
C SER A 441 -14.44 -15.58 -3.87
N ILE A 442 -14.43 -16.91 -3.74
CA ILE A 442 -13.28 -17.77 -4.03
C ILE A 442 -13.45 -18.41 -5.40
N ARG A 443 -12.43 -18.33 -6.25
CA ARG A 443 -12.38 -18.96 -7.58
C ARG A 443 -11.08 -19.74 -7.75
N PHE A 444 -11.10 -20.70 -8.67
CA PHE A 444 -10.02 -21.68 -8.83
C PHE A 444 -9.53 -21.72 -10.27
N SER A 445 -8.23 -21.97 -10.44
CA SER A 445 -7.63 -22.41 -11.71
C SER A 445 -6.66 -23.56 -11.42
N PRO A 446 -6.71 -24.70 -12.13
CA PRO A 446 -7.56 -24.99 -13.28
C PRO A 446 -9.05 -25.08 -12.93
N LEU A 447 -9.90 -24.98 -13.96
CA LEU A 447 -11.36 -25.01 -13.84
C LEU A 447 -11.87 -26.27 -13.12
N THR A 448 -11.22 -27.40 -13.41
CA THR A 448 -11.38 -28.64 -12.65
C THR A 448 -10.07 -28.88 -11.88
N PRO A 449 -10.01 -28.53 -10.58
CA PRO A 449 -8.85 -28.79 -9.74
C PRO A 449 -8.40 -30.24 -9.86
N ASN A 450 -7.13 -30.47 -10.16
CA ASN A 450 -6.59 -31.81 -10.36
C ASN A 450 -5.14 -31.92 -9.88
N ALA A 451 -4.73 -33.13 -9.51
CA ALA A 451 -3.40 -33.39 -8.95
C ALA A 451 -2.25 -33.27 -9.97
N GLY A 452 -2.54 -33.07 -11.26
CA GLY A 452 -1.55 -33.02 -12.34
C GLY A 452 -0.93 -31.65 -12.59
N GLN A 453 -1.44 -30.59 -11.96
CA GLN A 453 -0.92 -29.22 -12.12
C GLN A 453 -1.17 -28.36 -10.86
N PRO A 454 -0.48 -27.22 -10.71
CA PRO A 454 -0.68 -26.32 -9.58
C PRO A 454 -2.11 -25.78 -9.46
N LEU A 455 -2.62 -25.68 -8.23
CA LEU A 455 -3.92 -25.07 -7.92
C LEU A 455 -3.73 -23.60 -7.51
N ARG A 456 -4.33 -22.69 -8.27
CA ARG A 456 -4.43 -21.27 -7.98
C ARG A 456 -5.80 -20.98 -7.36
N LEU A 457 -5.82 -20.41 -6.15
CA LEU A 457 -7.02 -19.87 -5.50
C LEU A 457 -6.98 -18.35 -5.60
N MET A 458 -8.05 -17.77 -6.14
CA MET A 458 -8.21 -16.33 -6.34
C MET A 458 -9.39 -15.86 -5.50
N ILE A 459 -9.14 -14.96 -4.56
CA ILE A 459 -10.16 -14.39 -3.68
C ILE A 459 -10.29 -12.91 -4.02
N SER A 460 -11.44 -12.49 -4.53
CA SER A 460 -11.68 -11.08 -4.91
C SER A 460 -12.76 -10.45 -4.05
N SER A 461 -12.58 -9.18 -3.64
CA SER A 461 -13.55 -8.41 -2.87
C SER A 461 -13.70 -6.97 -3.31
N TYR A 462 -14.93 -6.45 -3.27
CA TYR A 462 -15.23 -5.01 -3.41
C TYR A 462 -15.10 -4.24 -2.09
N ARG A 463 -14.64 -4.88 -1.01
CA ARG A 463 -14.31 -4.25 0.27
C ARG A 463 -12.83 -4.45 0.55
N GLU A 464 -12.18 -3.42 1.10
CA GLU A 464 -10.84 -3.61 1.64
C GLU A 464 -10.94 -4.39 2.94
N LEU A 465 -10.55 -5.67 2.88
CA LEU A 465 -10.50 -6.57 4.03
C LEU A 465 -9.06 -6.68 4.48
N ALA A 466 -8.80 -6.38 5.75
CA ALA A 466 -7.49 -6.53 6.35
C ALA A 466 -7.63 -6.50 7.88
N PRO A 467 -6.93 -7.37 8.63
CA PRO A 467 -6.13 -8.50 8.14
C PRO A 467 -7.01 -9.64 7.60
N VAL A 468 -6.43 -10.53 6.78
CA VAL A 468 -7.12 -11.68 6.17
C VAL A 468 -6.18 -12.87 6.04
N GLY A 469 -6.74 -14.08 6.14
CA GLY A 469 -6.03 -15.34 5.97
C GLY A 469 -6.84 -16.35 5.16
N LEU A 470 -6.15 -17.36 4.64
CA LEU A 470 -6.76 -18.51 3.97
C LEU A 470 -6.45 -19.78 4.77
N THR A 471 -7.49 -20.45 5.22
CA THR A 471 -7.42 -21.75 5.89
C THR A 471 -7.96 -22.82 4.96
N LEU A 472 -7.17 -23.84 4.66
CA LEU A 472 -7.55 -24.96 3.82
C LEU A 472 -7.63 -26.24 4.64
N THR A 473 -8.73 -26.97 4.53
CA THR A 473 -8.85 -28.33 5.08
C THR A 473 -8.66 -29.33 3.95
N THR A 474 -7.65 -30.21 4.10
CA THR A 474 -7.33 -31.26 3.13
C THR A 474 -8.30 -32.45 3.23
N PRO A 475 -8.31 -33.37 2.25
CA PRO A 475 -9.12 -34.59 2.30
C PRO A 475 -8.79 -35.51 3.49
N ARG A 476 -7.61 -35.35 4.09
CA ARG A 476 -7.17 -36.11 5.29
C ARG A 476 -7.53 -35.41 6.60
N GLY A 477 -8.19 -34.25 6.54
CA GLY A 477 -8.51 -33.43 7.71
C GLY A 477 -7.35 -32.55 8.20
N GLU A 478 -6.20 -32.56 7.52
CA GLU A 478 -5.08 -31.66 7.83
C GLU A 478 -5.46 -30.21 7.47
N THR A 479 -4.97 -29.23 8.25
CA THR A 479 -5.19 -27.80 8.01
C THR A 479 -3.94 -27.14 7.43
N LEU A 480 -4.05 -26.50 6.26
CA LEU A 480 -2.99 -25.73 5.61
C LEU A 480 -3.30 -24.24 5.64
N ARG A 481 -2.24 -23.42 5.71
CA ARG A 481 -2.32 -21.95 5.67
C ARG A 481 -1.32 -21.42 4.65
N PRO A 482 -1.67 -21.46 3.35
CA PRO A 482 -0.77 -20.95 2.31
C PRO A 482 -0.60 -19.43 2.44
N ALA A 483 0.57 -18.94 2.04
CA ALA A 483 0.81 -17.51 1.93
C ALA A 483 -0.10 -16.90 0.86
N LEU A 484 -0.61 -15.70 1.13
CA LEU A 484 -1.45 -14.94 0.21
C LEU A 484 -0.65 -13.80 -0.41
N ARG A 485 -0.55 -13.79 -1.74
CA ARG A 485 -0.09 -12.62 -2.49
C ARG A 485 -1.26 -11.67 -2.68
N ARG A 486 -1.16 -10.46 -2.13
CA ARG A 486 -2.17 -9.39 -2.28
C ARG A 486 -1.86 -8.55 -3.52
N LEU A 487 -2.87 -8.34 -4.38
CA LEU A 487 -2.85 -7.36 -5.47
C LEU A 487 -3.25 -5.97 -4.95
N GLY A 488 -2.91 -4.91 -5.69
CA GLY A 488 -3.09 -3.50 -5.32
C GLY A 488 -4.55 -3.06 -5.16
N GLY A 489 -5.46 -3.55 -6.03
CA GLY A 489 -6.89 -3.21 -5.99
C GLY A 489 -7.21 -1.71 -6.09
N PRO A 490 -8.49 -1.30 -5.98
CA PRO A 490 -9.69 -2.14 -5.94
C PRO A 490 -10.09 -2.66 -7.35
N PRO A 491 -10.88 -3.74 -7.45
CA PRO A 491 -11.25 -4.67 -6.37
C PRO A 491 -10.02 -5.35 -5.76
N TRP A 492 -10.05 -5.60 -4.45
CA TRP A 492 -8.92 -6.21 -3.75
C TRP A 492 -8.90 -7.70 -4.02
N THR A 493 -7.72 -8.23 -4.37
CA THR A 493 -7.57 -9.65 -4.68
C THR A 493 -6.40 -10.26 -3.93
N TRP A 494 -6.60 -11.48 -3.45
CA TRP A 494 -5.57 -12.33 -2.85
C TRP A 494 -5.43 -13.61 -3.66
N VAL A 495 -4.19 -14.02 -3.91
CA VAL A 495 -3.87 -15.21 -4.68
C VAL A 495 -3.03 -16.15 -3.82
N ALA A 496 -3.46 -17.41 -3.72
CA ALA A 496 -2.67 -18.51 -3.19
C ALA A 496 -2.38 -19.51 -4.31
N THR A 497 -1.14 -19.98 -4.41
CA THR A 497 -0.75 -21.04 -5.35
C THR A 497 -0.24 -22.23 -4.57
N LEU A 498 -0.89 -23.38 -4.76
CA LEU A 498 -0.45 -24.67 -4.24
C LEU A 498 0.24 -25.41 -5.39
N PRO A 499 1.56 -25.66 -5.33
CA PRO A 499 2.27 -26.33 -6.41
C PRO A 499 1.82 -27.79 -6.60
N GLU A 500 1.39 -28.44 -5.52
CA GLU A 500 0.90 -29.82 -5.51
C GLU A 500 -0.37 -29.91 -4.65
N VAL A 501 -1.33 -30.72 -5.08
CA VAL A 501 -2.60 -30.94 -4.37
C VAL A 501 -2.98 -32.42 -4.34
N GLN A 502 -3.53 -32.86 -3.20
CA GLN A 502 -4.01 -34.23 -3.00
C GLN A 502 -5.42 -34.39 -3.58
N THR A 503 -5.69 -35.54 -4.18
CA THR A 503 -7.04 -35.89 -4.66
C THR A 503 -8.02 -36.06 -3.51
N GLY A 504 -9.24 -35.56 -3.64
CA GLY A 504 -10.31 -35.67 -2.65
C GLY A 504 -11.05 -34.35 -2.44
N ASP A 505 -11.84 -34.31 -1.38
CA ASP A 505 -12.65 -33.14 -1.03
C ASP A 505 -11.87 -32.17 -0.14
N TRP A 506 -11.92 -30.89 -0.50
CA TRP A 506 -11.23 -29.79 0.15
C TRP A 506 -12.24 -28.73 0.60
N THR A 507 -11.87 -28.00 1.64
CA THR A 507 -12.61 -26.80 2.09
C THR A 507 -11.65 -25.63 2.17
N ALA A 508 -12.01 -24.51 1.56
CA ALA A 508 -11.31 -23.24 1.68
C ALA A 508 -12.13 -22.25 2.49
N VAL A 509 -11.52 -21.63 3.50
CA VAL A 509 -12.13 -20.58 4.33
C VAL A 509 -11.25 -19.34 4.30
N PHE A 510 -11.82 -18.23 3.84
CA PHE A 510 -11.16 -16.93 3.81
C PHE A 510 -11.75 -16.01 4.89
N GLY A 511 -10.91 -15.61 5.84
CA GLY A 511 -11.38 -14.99 7.09
C GLY A 511 -10.26 -14.51 8.00
N ASP A 512 -10.68 -13.96 9.15
CA ASP A 512 -9.84 -13.65 10.30
C ASP A 512 -10.54 -14.15 11.58
N GLY A 513 -10.11 -15.31 12.07
CA GLY A 513 -10.74 -15.98 13.21
C GLY A 513 -12.21 -16.30 12.93
N GLY A 514 -13.12 -15.77 13.76
CA GLY A 514 -14.56 -15.96 13.61
C GLY A 514 -15.21 -15.12 12.50
N GLU A 515 -14.49 -14.15 11.93
CA GLU A 515 -15.00 -13.35 10.81
C GLU A 515 -14.67 -14.05 9.48
N VAL A 516 -15.66 -14.74 8.91
CA VAL A 516 -15.53 -15.45 7.63
C VAL A 516 -16.22 -14.64 6.53
N TRP A 517 -15.51 -14.34 5.45
CA TRP A 517 -16.04 -13.55 4.32
C TRP A 517 -16.31 -14.37 3.07
N ALA A 518 -15.64 -15.52 2.91
CA ALA A 518 -15.96 -16.48 1.86
C ALA A 518 -15.54 -17.89 2.29
N CYS A 519 -16.34 -18.87 1.88
CA CYS A 519 -16.06 -20.28 2.09
C CYS A 519 -16.44 -21.06 0.84
N SER A 520 -15.64 -22.08 0.48
CA SER A 520 -15.92 -22.91 -0.68
C SER A 520 -15.50 -24.35 -0.43
N HIS A 521 -16.40 -25.28 -0.73
CA HIS A 521 -16.10 -26.70 -0.87
C HIS A 521 -15.73 -27.00 -2.34
N PHE A 522 -14.63 -27.71 -2.56
CA PHE A 522 -14.21 -28.09 -3.91
C PHE A 522 -13.54 -29.46 -3.92
N LYS A 523 -13.52 -30.11 -5.08
CA LYS A 523 -12.96 -31.45 -5.25
C LYS A 523 -11.75 -31.42 -6.17
N VAL A 524 -10.66 -32.04 -5.72
CA VAL A 524 -9.46 -32.28 -6.53
C VAL A 524 -9.54 -33.69 -7.10
N VAL A 525 -9.53 -33.81 -8.43
CA VAL A 525 -9.54 -35.11 -9.14
C VAL A 525 -8.13 -35.57 -9.53
N SER A 526 -7.96 -36.83 -9.90
CA SER A 526 -6.64 -37.38 -10.28
C SER A 526 -6.12 -36.85 -11.61
N ARG A 527 -7.01 -36.59 -12.57
CA ARG A 527 -6.73 -35.96 -13.88
C ARG A 527 -7.90 -35.10 -14.29
N ALA A 528 -7.65 -34.03 -15.03
CA ALA A 528 -8.70 -33.22 -15.65
C ALA A 528 -9.63 -34.12 -16.51
N ARG A 529 -10.95 -33.92 -16.42
CA ARG A 529 -11.94 -34.66 -17.24
C ARG A 529 -12.12 -33.98 -18.61
N GLU A 530 -12.24 -34.84 -19.64
CA GLU A 530 -12.81 -34.62 -21.00
C GLU A 530 -12.20 -33.59 -21.98
N ARG A 531 -12.47 -33.85 -23.28
CA ARG A 531 -12.05 -33.11 -24.50
C ARG A 531 -12.77 -31.75 -24.61
N LEU A 532 -12.03 -30.64 -24.73
CA LEU A 532 -12.56 -29.37 -25.27
C LEU A 532 -12.78 -29.61 -26.77
N THR A 533 -14.00 -29.94 -27.13
CA THR A 533 -14.51 -29.87 -28.50
C THR A 533 -15.39 -28.63 -28.62
N CYS A 534 -15.64 -28.15 -29.85
CA CYS A 534 -16.62 -27.07 -30.09
C CYS A 534 -18.00 -27.35 -29.43
N THR A 535 -18.31 -28.63 -29.23
CA THR A 535 -19.60 -29.16 -28.74
C THR A 535 -19.72 -29.33 -27.22
N ASN A 536 -18.64 -29.22 -26.44
CA ASN A 536 -18.67 -29.56 -25.00
C ASN A 536 -18.03 -28.43 -24.16
N PRO A 537 -18.80 -27.39 -23.75
CA PRO A 537 -18.31 -26.38 -22.82
C PRO A 537 -18.08 -27.00 -21.42
N PRO A 538 -17.20 -26.43 -20.59
CA PRO A 538 -17.07 -26.89 -19.22
C PRO A 538 -18.41 -26.73 -18.45
N PRO A 539 -18.69 -27.58 -17.45
CA PRO A 539 -19.92 -27.47 -16.68
C PRO A 539 -19.99 -26.13 -15.93
N GLY A 540 -21.13 -25.45 -16.00
CA GLY A 540 -21.44 -24.23 -15.28
C GLY A 540 -22.83 -24.33 -14.65
N GLU A 541 -23.00 -23.75 -13.47
CA GLU A 541 -24.30 -23.58 -12.81
C GLU A 541 -24.99 -22.33 -13.39
N ASP A 542 -26.27 -22.48 -13.75
CA ASP A 542 -27.24 -21.41 -14.05
C ASP A 542 -27.21 -20.68 -15.41
N VAL A 543 -27.36 -21.40 -16.54
CA VAL A 543 -27.93 -20.83 -17.79
C VAL A 543 -28.81 -21.87 -18.51
N GLU A 544 -30.05 -21.51 -18.87
CA GLU A 544 -30.92 -22.33 -19.75
C GLU A 544 -30.29 -22.45 -21.15
N LEU A 545 -30.07 -23.69 -21.59
CA LEU A 545 -29.41 -24.06 -22.85
C LEU A 545 -30.24 -23.63 -24.08
N ALA A 546 -29.61 -23.07 -25.10
CA ALA A 546 -30.23 -22.76 -26.40
C ALA A 546 -30.20 -23.96 -27.38
N PRO A 547 -31.12 -24.08 -28.36
CA PRO A 547 -31.20 -25.21 -29.31
C PRO A 547 -30.15 -25.21 -30.45
N GLU A 548 -30.22 -26.26 -31.29
CA GLU A 548 -29.16 -26.99 -32.01
C GLU A 548 -28.53 -26.42 -33.32
N ASP A 549 -28.81 -25.22 -33.82
CA ASP A 549 -28.50 -24.98 -35.26
C ASP A 549 -27.10 -24.42 -35.64
N ALA A 550 -26.22 -24.11 -34.67
CA ALA A 550 -24.77 -23.94 -34.89
C ALA A 550 -23.98 -23.98 -33.57
N ASP A 551 -22.79 -24.59 -33.56
CA ASP A 551 -21.87 -24.50 -32.41
C ASP A 551 -21.18 -23.12 -32.42
N PRO A 552 -21.34 -22.28 -31.38
CA PRO A 552 -20.60 -21.02 -31.28
C PRO A 552 -19.11 -21.27 -31.00
N VAL A 553 -18.27 -20.26 -31.20
CA VAL A 553 -16.82 -20.32 -30.88
C VAL A 553 -16.59 -20.83 -29.45
N TRP A 554 -17.39 -20.35 -28.50
CA TRP A 554 -17.60 -21.00 -27.19
C TRP A 554 -19.00 -20.69 -26.67
N ARG A 555 -19.59 -21.62 -25.92
CA ARG A 555 -20.92 -21.44 -25.32
C ARG A 555 -20.82 -20.72 -23.98
N PRO A 556 -21.49 -19.57 -23.79
CA PRO A 556 -21.57 -18.92 -22.48
C PRO A 556 -22.31 -19.80 -21.47
N ASN A 557 -21.73 -20.01 -20.29
CA ASN A 557 -22.33 -20.74 -19.16
C ASN A 557 -22.28 -19.93 -17.86
N ARG A 558 -21.81 -18.67 -17.94
CA ARG A 558 -21.79 -17.68 -16.85
C ARG A 558 -22.18 -16.32 -17.39
N ALA A 559 -22.55 -15.41 -16.48
CA ALA A 559 -22.88 -14.03 -16.83
C ALA A 559 -21.83 -13.03 -16.29
N TRP A 560 -21.73 -11.90 -16.98
CA TRP A 560 -21.05 -10.73 -16.43
C TRP A 560 -21.79 -10.21 -15.19
N GLY A 561 -21.04 -9.86 -14.16
CA GLY A 561 -21.53 -9.30 -12.92
C GLY A 561 -20.37 -8.89 -12.02
N PRO A 562 -20.63 -8.42 -10.79
CA PRO A 562 -19.59 -7.86 -9.94
C PRO A 562 -18.42 -8.83 -9.70
N ARG A 563 -18.73 -10.11 -9.41
CA ARG A 563 -17.71 -11.14 -9.13
C ARG A 563 -16.81 -11.42 -10.34
N THR A 564 -17.38 -11.49 -11.55
CA THR A 564 -16.62 -11.76 -12.79
C THR A 564 -15.87 -10.52 -13.28
N GLU A 565 -16.36 -9.31 -13.01
CA GLU A 565 -15.63 -8.05 -13.22
C GLU A 565 -14.43 -7.91 -12.28
N ALA A 566 -14.58 -8.29 -11.01
CA ALA A 566 -13.48 -8.23 -10.05
C ALA A 566 -12.35 -9.18 -10.43
N LEU A 567 -12.69 -10.38 -10.88
CA LEU A 567 -11.71 -11.37 -11.32
C LEU A 567 -11.08 -11.01 -12.68
N PHE A 568 -11.80 -10.33 -13.58
CA PHE A 568 -11.19 -9.72 -14.78
C PHE A 568 -10.14 -8.67 -14.39
N SER A 569 -10.46 -7.83 -13.41
CA SER A 569 -9.55 -6.82 -12.89
C SER A 569 -8.29 -7.47 -12.30
N ALA A 570 -8.46 -8.53 -11.50
CA ALA A 570 -7.36 -9.31 -10.95
C ALA A 570 -6.48 -9.95 -12.02
N PHE A 571 -7.08 -10.46 -13.09
CA PHE A 571 -6.34 -11.01 -14.24
C PHE A 571 -5.47 -9.97 -14.90
N VAL A 572 -6.05 -8.81 -15.26
CA VAL A 572 -5.29 -7.71 -15.88
C VAL A 572 -4.18 -7.25 -14.95
N GLU A 573 -4.48 -7.05 -13.67
CA GLU A 573 -3.48 -6.60 -12.69
C GLU A 573 -2.34 -7.60 -12.51
N SER A 574 -2.66 -8.89 -12.31
CA SER A 574 -1.65 -9.93 -12.15
C SER A 574 -0.81 -10.11 -13.40
N LEU A 575 -1.37 -9.92 -14.60
CA LEU A 575 -0.62 -10.03 -15.86
C LEU A 575 0.47 -8.96 -15.99
N PHE A 576 0.27 -7.79 -15.39
CA PHE A 576 1.20 -6.65 -15.44
C PHE A 576 1.88 -6.35 -14.08
N ASP A 577 1.82 -7.28 -13.12
CA ASP A 577 2.42 -7.17 -11.77
C ASP A 577 3.95 -7.38 -11.80
N TYR A 578 4.67 -6.43 -12.40
CA TYR A 578 6.13 -6.40 -12.45
C TYR A 578 6.70 -5.24 -11.62
N PRO A 579 7.97 -5.31 -11.17
CA PRO A 579 8.66 -4.20 -10.48
C PRO A 579 8.57 -2.87 -11.27
N LEU A 580 8.59 -1.73 -10.59
CA LEU A 580 8.33 -0.41 -11.19
C LEU A 580 9.55 0.26 -11.80
N ASP A 581 10.72 -0.15 -11.34
CA ASP A 581 12.07 0.27 -11.75
C ASP A 581 12.52 -0.38 -13.05
N GLU A 582 11.80 -1.40 -13.53
CA GLU A 582 12.07 -2.05 -14.81
C GLU A 582 11.19 -1.46 -15.93
N ASP A 583 11.82 -0.78 -16.90
CA ASP A 583 11.17 -0.33 -18.14
C ASP A 583 10.96 -1.55 -19.07
N LEU A 584 10.00 -2.39 -18.70
CA LEU A 584 9.68 -3.63 -19.41
C LEU A 584 8.81 -3.36 -20.64
N THR A 585 9.24 -3.93 -21.76
CA THR A 585 8.46 -4.06 -22.99
C THR A 585 8.47 -5.53 -23.38
N TRP A 586 7.30 -6.06 -23.74
CA TRP A 586 7.16 -7.43 -24.23
C TRP A 586 7.02 -7.43 -25.76
N PRO A 587 7.55 -8.45 -26.46
CA PRO A 587 7.48 -8.51 -27.90
C PRO A 587 6.05 -8.69 -28.43
N ASP A 588 5.17 -9.36 -27.66
CA ASP A 588 3.77 -9.59 -28.01
C ASP A 588 2.90 -9.98 -26.81
N LEU A 589 1.57 -10.08 -27.01
CA LEU A 589 0.63 -10.52 -25.97
C LEU A 589 0.81 -12.01 -25.63
N THR A 590 1.21 -12.82 -26.61
CA THR A 590 1.44 -14.26 -26.41
C THR A 590 2.49 -14.51 -25.33
N THR A 591 3.54 -13.69 -25.28
CA THR A 591 4.61 -13.77 -24.28
C THR A 591 4.07 -13.57 -22.88
N LEU A 592 3.23 -12.56 -22.67
CA LEU A 592 2.59 -12.29 -21.38
C LEU A 592 1.63 -13.42 -20.97
N LEU A 593 0.78 -13.88 -21.89
CA LEU A 593 -0.19 -14.95 -21.59
C LEU A 593 0.49 -16.29 -21.25
N ARG A 594 1.72 -16.51 -21.69
CA ARG A 594 2.47 -17.74 -21.40
C ARG A 594 3.21 -17.73 -20.06
N ASP A 595 3.20 -16.63 -19.32
CA ASP A 595 3.81 -16.57 -17.99
C ASP A 595 2.89 -17.23 -16.93
N PRO A 596 3.24 -18.42 -16.40
CA PRO A 596 2.41 -19.12 -15.43
C PRO A 596 2.39 -18.47 -14.04
N GLU A 597 3.33 -17.56 -13.73
CA GLU A 597 3.36 -16.85 -12.46
C GLU A 597 2.40 -15.64 -12.44
N ARG A 598 2.14 -15.08 -13.63
CA ARG A 598 1.37 -13.83 -13.79
C ARG A 598 -0.01 -14.06 -14.40
N ASN A 599 -0.16 -15.00 -15.34
CA ASN A 599 -1.45 -15.38 -15.89
C ASN A 599 -2.22 -16.28 -14.91
N LEU A 600 -3.18 -15.69 -14.18
CA LEU A 600 -4.02 -16.41 -13.20
C LEU A 600 -4.80 -17.59 -13.81
N PHE A 601 -5.02 -17.57 -15.12
CA PHE A 601 -5.74 -18.58 -15.90
C PHE A 601 -4.83 -19.36 -16.84
N PHE A 602 -3.53 -19.39 -16.57
CA PHE A 602 -2.59 -20.26 -17.29
C PHE A 602 -3.03 -21.73 -17.12
N ASP A 603 -3.06 -22.49 -18.21
CA ASP A 603 -3.48 -23.90 -18.25
C ASP A 603 -4.81 -24.17 -17.52
N HIS A 604 -5.74 -23.22 -17.60
CA HIS A 604 -7.04 -23.28 -16.92
C HIS A 604 -7.83 -24.53 -17.29
N PHE A 605 -7.68 -25.01 -18.54
CA PHE A 605 -8.36 -26.20 -19.03
C PHE A 605 -7.51 -27.48 -18.91
N GLY A 606 -6.25 -27.40 -18.47
CA GLY A 606 -5.36 -28.55 -18.34
C GLY A 606 -4.91 -29.14 -19.67
N ARG A 607 -4.64 -28.28 -20.66
CA ARG A 607 -4.35 -28.63 -22.06
C ARG A 607 -3.14 -27.90 -22.64
N ASP A 608 -2.42 -27.13 -21.84
CA ASP A 608 -1.36 -26.24 -22.31
C ASP A 608 -1.86 -25.31 -23.42
N GLU A 609 -3.09 -24.81 -23.29
CA GLU A 609 -3.78 -24.11 -24.37
C GLU A 609 -3.09 -22.80 -24.80
N GLU A 610 -2.33 -22.16 -23.90
CA GLU A 610 -1.49 -20.99 -24.19
C GLU A 610 -0.38 -21.29 -25.21
N ALA A 611 0.03 -22.56 -25.38
CA ALA A 611 1.03 -22.95 -26.37
C ALA A 611 0.55 -22.70 -27.81
N SER A 612 -0.77 -22.75 -28.05
CA SER A 612 -1.36 -22.58 -29.39
C SER A 612 -1.76 -21.14 -29.72
N LEU A 613 -1.78 -20.23 -28.75
CA LEU A 613 -2.22 -18.84 -28.97
C LEU A 613 -1.12 -17.99 -29.63
N ARG A 614 -1.50 -17.14 -30.59
CA ARG A 614 -0.60 -16.18 -31.29
C ARG A 614 -1.29 -14.82 -31.42
N PHE A 615 -0.94 -13.86 -30.60
CA PHE A 615 -1.63 -12.57 -30.49
C PHE A 615 -0.64 -11.40 -30.56
N GLN A 616 -0.82 -10.56 -31.58
CA GLN A 616 -0.06 -9.31 -31.80
C GLN A 616 -1.08 -8.17 -31.95
N PRO A 617 -1.70 -7.73 -30.84
CA PRO A 617 -2.68 -6.65 -30.88
C PRO A 617 -2.02 -5.30 -31.14
N ASP A 618 -2.75 -4.36 -31.75
CA ASP A 618 -2.46 -2.93 -31.62
C ASP A 618 -3.08 -2.32 -30.34
N CYS A 619 -2.94 -1.01 -30.15
CA CYS A 619 -3.48 -0.32 -28.97
C CYS A 619 -5.00 -0.47 -28.79
N ALA A 620 -5.77 -0.55 -29.88
CA ALA A 620 -7.22 -0.71 -29.85
C ALA A 620 -7.62 -2.18 -29.64
N ASP A 621 -6.84 -3.13 -30.15
CA ASP A 621 -7.07 -4.56 -30.00
C ASP A 621 -6.80 -5.07 -28.58
N LEU A 622 -5.73 -4.57 -27.94
CA LEU A 622 -5.23 -5.12 -26.68
C LEU A 622 -6.33 -5.28 -25.61
N PRO A 623 -7.18 -4.28 -25.33
CA PRO A 623 -8.23 -4.46 -24.33
C PRO A 623 -9.27 -5.51 -24.72
N TYR A 624 -9.64 -5.60 -26.01
CA TYR A 624 -10.59 -6.59 -26.50
C TYR A 624 -9.99 -8.00 -26.45
N PHE A 625 -8.70 -8.16 -26.78
CA PHE A 625 -8.02 -9.45 -26.72
C PHE A 625 -7.96 -9.99 -25.28
N LEU A 626 -7.60 -9.13 -24.32
CA LEU A 626 -7.61 -9.49 -22.89
C LEU A 626 -9.02 -9.85 -22.40
N ARG A 627 -10.03 -9.07 -22.80
CA ARG A 627 -11.43 -9.30 -22.44
C ARG A 627 -11.97 -10.59 -23.05
N ALA A 628 -11.66 -10.87 -24.33
CA ALA A 628 -12.05 -12.09 -25.03
C ALA A 628 -11.37 -13.33 -24.42
N TYR A 629 -10.07 -13.26 -24.15
CA TYR A 629 -9.31 -14.32 -23.49
C TYR A 629 -9.93 -14.67 -22.14
N TYR A 630 -10.16 -13.68 -21.28
CA TYR A 630 -10.79 -13.91 -19.98
C TYR A 630 -12.23 -14.43 -20.12
N ALA A 631 -13.03 -13.88 -21.06
CA ALA A 631 -14.39 -14.34 -21.30
C ALA A 631 -14.43 -15.81 -21.74
N TRP A 632 -13.52 -16.21 -22.63
CA TRP A 632 -13.36 -17.60 -23.06
C TRP A 632 -12.97 -18.52 -21.90
N LYS A 633 -11.95 -18.15 -21.10
CA LYS A 633 -11.55 -18.92 -19.91
C LYS A 633 -12.69 -19.13 -18.92
N MET A 634 -13.50 -18.08 -18.73
CA MET A 634 -14.57 -18.08 -17.75
C MET A 634 -15.94 -18.52 -18.29
N GLY A 635 -16.08 -18.80 -19.58
CA GLY A 635 -17.36 -19.14 -20.21
C GLY A 635 -18.37 -17.98 -20.18
N LEU A 636 -17.90 -16.74 -20.33
CA LEU A 636 -18.73 -15.53 -20.34
C LEU A 636 -19.11 -15.14 -21.79
N PRO A 637 -20.24 -14.43 -21.99
CA PRO A 637 -20.56 -13.88 -23.29
C PRO A 637 -19.57 -12.76 -23.67
N PHE A 638 -19.23 -12.68 -24.95
CA PHE A 638 -18.35 -11.65 -25.51
C PHE A 638 -18.94 -11.12 -26.80
N ALA A 639 -19.01 -9.80 -26.92
CA ALA A 639 -19.50 -9.14 -28.10
C ALA A 639 -18.85 -7.77 -28.27
N PHE A 640 -18.80 -7.31 -29.52
CA PHE A 640 -18.30 -5.99 -29.92
C PHE A 640 -19.10 -5.50 -31.13
N ARG A 641 -19.21 -4.19 -31.31
CA ARG A 641 -19.97 -3.59 -32.43
C ARG A 641 -19.06 -3.24 -33.58
N SER A 642 -19.59 -3.19 -34.80
CA SER A 642 -18.91 -2.53 -35.91
C SER A 642 -19.06 -1.02 -35.79
N CYS A 643 -17.96 -0.30 -35.54
CA CYS A 643 -17.97 1.16 -35.42
C CYS A 643 -17.28 1.84 -36.61
N GLY A 644 -17.73 3.04 -36.97
CA GLY A 644 -17.01 3.90 -37.92
C GLY A 644 -15.82 4.63 -37.27
N ARG A 645 -15.07 5.43 -38.05
CA ARG A 645 -13.96 6.25 -37.51
C ARG A 645 -14.35 7.66 -37.05
N GLY A 646 -15.60 8.07 -37.30
CA GLY A 646 -16.08 9.43 -37.00
C GLY A 646 -15.45 10.48 -37.92
N THR A 647 -15.65 11.75 -37.57
CA THR A 647 -15.00 12.92 -38.20
C THR A 647 -14.66 13.95 -37.12
N SER A 648 -13.99 15.03 -37.51
CA SER A 648 -13.70 16.19 -36.66
C SER A 648 -14.89 16.80 -35.91
N THR A 649 -16.10 16.65 -36.43
CA THR A 649 -17.32 17.24 -35.87
C THR A 649 -18.36 16.19 -35.47
N ARG A 650 -18.06 14.90 -35.61
CA ARG A 650 -19.03 13.83 -35.33
C ARG A 650 -18.33 12.59 -34.75
N ALA A 651 -18.80 12.14 -33.60
CA ALA A 651 -18.34 10.91 -32.99
C ALA A 651 -18.56 9.70 -33.93
N PRO A 652 -17.67 8.68 -33.88
CA PRO A 652 -17.96 7.33 -34.35
C PRO A 652 -19.37 6.86 -33.95
N GLY A 653 -20.15 6.42 -34.93
CA GLY A 653 -21.38 5.67 -34.71
C GLY A 653 -21.10 4.17 -34.87
N CYS A 654 -21.82 3.33 -34.13
CA CYS A 654 -21.70 1.88 -34.21
C CYS A 654 -22.99 1.21 -34.68
N GLY A 655 -22.83 0.17 -35.49
CA GLY A 655 -23.90 -0.63 -36.08
C GLY A 655 -24.06 -1.97 -35.38
N GLU A 656 -24.14 -3.03 -36.18
CA GLU A 656 -24.40 -4.40 -35.74
C GLU A 656 -23.33 -4.95 -34.80
N MET A 657 -23.73 -5.94 -34.01
CA MET A 657 -22.89 -6.56 -32.99
C MET A 657 -22.40 -7.93 -33.46
N SER A 658 -21.09 -8.11 -33.49
CA SER A 658 -20.42 -9.39 -33.62
C SER A 658 -20.20 -9.99 -32.23
N SER A 659 -20.13 -11.31 -32.13
CA SER A 659 -20.00 -11.97 -30.82
C SER A 659 -19.38 -13.36 -30.95
N ASN A 660 -19.12 -13.98 -29.80
CA ASN A 660 -18.73 -15.38 -29.74
C ASN A 660 -19.81 -16.36 -30.24
N ALA A 661 -20.98 -15.88 -30.70
CA ALA A 661 -22.00 -16.65 -31.43
C ALA A 661 -21.54 -17.14 -32.80
N GLU A 662 -20.46 -16.57 -33.33
CA GLU A 662 -19.94 -16.96 -34.64
C GLU A 662 -19.72 -18.48 -34.71
N PRO A 663 -19.99 -19.13 -35.85
CA PRO A 663 -19.83 -20.57 -35.98
C PRO A 663 -18.40 -21.01 -35.64
N CYS A 664 -18.27 -22.07 -34.84
CA CYS A 664 -16.99 -22.70 -34.53
C CYS A 664 -16.34 -23.12 -35.84
N SER A 665 -15.18 -22.54 -36.13
CA SER A 665 -14.31 -22.99 -37.19
C SER A 665 -13.04 -23.53 -36.55
N GLY A 666 -12.45 -24.62 -37.03
CA GLY A 666 -11.18 -25.19 -36.51
C GLY A 666 -11.27 -26.64 -36.01
N ASP A 667 -10.12 -27.23 -35.70
CA ASP A 667 -10.03 -28.66 -35.31
C ASP A 667 -10.36 -28.88 -33.82
N ASN A 668 -10.24 -27.83 -33.01
CA ASN A 668 -10.57 -27.83 -31.58
C ASN A 668 -10.97 -26.43 -31.08
N GLY A 669 -11.50 -26.35 -29.85
CA GLY A 669 -12.00 -25.10 -29.27
C GLY A 669 -10.92 -24.02 -29.02
N VAL A 670 -9.64 -24.40 -28.88
CA VAL A 670 -8.53 -23.45 -28.70
C VAL A 670 -8.23 -22.74 -30.02
N GLU A 671 -8.17 -23.50 -31.11
CA GLU A 671 -7.98 -22.94 -32.46
C GLU A 671 -9.17 -22.11 -32.92
N ALA A 672 -10.39 -22.51 -32.56
CA ALA A 672 -11.58 -21.72 -32.83
C ALA A 672 -11.52 -20.35 -32.14
N PHE A 673 -11.14 -20.33 -30.86
CA PHE A 673 -10.94 -19.09 -30.11
C PHE A 673 -9.82 -18.23 -30.70
N GLU A 674 -8.65 -18.82 -30.99
CA GLU A 674 -7.53 -18.08 -31.60
C GLU A 674 -7.95 -17.43 -32.92
N ARG A 675 -8.66 -18.19 -33.78
CA ARG A 675 -9.09 -17.70 -35.08
C ARG A 675 -10.13 -16.59 -34.95
N PHE A 676 -11.08 -16.71 -34.02
CA PHE A 676 -12.07 -15.67 -33.74
C PHE A 676 -11.40 -14.36 -33.31
N VAL A 677 -10.44 -14.41 -32.39
CA VAL A 677 -9.72 -13.21 -31.93
C VAL A 677 -8.93 -12.59 -33.09
N ARG A 678 -8.19 -13.38 -33.86
CA ARG A 678 -7.33 -12.84 -34.93
C ARG A 678 -8.07 -12.40 -36.19
N ARG A 679 -9.20 -13.03 -36.52
CA ARG A 679 -9.91 -12.75 -37.77
C ARG A 679 -11.13 -11.87 -37.56
N SER A 680 -11.90 -12.09 -36.50
CA SER A 680 -13.14 -11.36 -36.27
C SER A 680 -12.88 -10.13 -35.39
N VAL A 681 -12.22 -10.30 -34.24
CA VAL A 681 -11.96 -9.17 -33.33
C VAL A 681 -10.95 -8.21 -33.94
N ALA A 682 -9.76 -8.68 -34.34
CA ALA A 682 -8.69 -7.82 -34.87
C ALA A 682 -9.05 -7.09 -36.18
N SER A 683 -9.97 -7.63 -36.99
CA SER A 683 -10.42 -6.94 -38.21
C SER A 683 -11.60 -5.99 -37.97
N GLY A 684 -12.39 -6.26 -36.93
CA GLY A 684 -13.59 -5.49 -36.61
C GLY A 684 -13.34 -4.35 -35.63
N VAL A 685 -12.31 -4.45 -34.78
CA VAL A 685 -11.95 -3.44 -33.77
C VAL A 685 -10.92 -2.45 -34.32
N HIS A 686 -11.03 -1.20 -33.89
CA HIS A 686 -10.06 -0.14 -34.18
C HIS A 686 -10.28 1.05 -33.24
N SER A 687 -9.37 2.04 -33.24
CA SER A 687 -9.41 3.22 -32.36
C SER A 687 -10.72 4.02 -32.31
N GLY A 688 -11.57 3.96 -33.34
CA GLY A 688 -12.93 4.53 -33.31
C GLY A 688 -13.85 3.98 -32.21
N HIS A 689 -13.65 2.74 -31.76
CA HIS A 689 -14.44 2.13 -30.68
C HIS A 689 -14.23 2.83 -29.34
N GLY A 690 -12.99 3.26 -29.08
CA GLY A 690 -12.64 4.07 -27.91
C GLY A 690 -13.25 5.47 -27.93
N ARG A 691 -13.51 6.02 -29.13
CA ARG A 691 -13.88 7.43 -29.34
C ARG A 691 -15.37 7.69 -29.58
N THR A 692 -16.23 6.70 -29.35
CA THR A 692 -17.67 6.86 -29.50
C THR A 692 -18.22 7.93 -28.57
N GLY A 693 -19.35 8.54 -28.95
CA GLY A 693 -19.98 9.60 -28.16
C GLY A 693 -20.34 9.10 -26.76
N PRO A 694 -20.00 9.85 -25.69
CA PRO A 694 -20.08 9.36 -24.32
C PRO A 694 -21.50 9.05 -23.86
N GLU A 695 -22.50 9.76 -24.39
CA GLU A 695 -23.92 9.56 -24.05
C GLU A 695 -24.61 8.49 -24.90
N GLN A 696 -23.93 7.92 -25.91
CA GLN A 696 -24.55 6.95 -26.81
C GLN A 696 -24.63 5.55 -26.20
N ASP A 697 -25.82 4.95 -26.21
CA ASP A 697 -26.06 3.59 -25.71
C ASP A 697 -25.54 2.50 -26.64
N ALA A 698 -25.55 2.74 -27.96
CA ALA A 698 -25.12 1.80 -28.98
C ALA A 698 -23.59 1.80 -29.14
N THR A 699 -22.87 1.53 -28.06
CA THR A 699 -21.40 1.61 -27.97
C THR A 699 -20.85 0.48 -27.12
N ASP A 700 -19.61 0.07 -27.38
CA ASP A 700 -18.94 -0.99 -26.59
C ASP A 700 -18.39 -0.46 -25.25
N TYR A 701 -18.20 0.85 -25.15
CA TYR A 701 -17.64 1.51 -23.98
C TYR A 701 -18.54 2.63 -23.47
N TYR A 702 -18.50 2.88 -22.17
CA TYR A 702 -19.18 4.02 -21.54
C TYR A 702 -18.27 4.69 -20.49
N PRO A 703 -18.40 6.01 -20.28
CA PRO A 703 -17.59 6.75 -19.33
C PRO A 703 -17.91 6.39 -17.87
N VAL A 704 -16.90 6.44 -17.01
CA VAL A 704 -16.97 5.99 -15.60
C VAL A 704 -16.65 7.14 -14.63
N PRO A 705 -17.11 7.05 -13.35
CA PRO A 705 -16.78 8.05 -12.34
C PRO A 705 -15.28 8.01 -11.97
N LEU A 706 -14.74 9.18 -11.61
CA LEU A 706 -13.35 9.35 -11.19
C LEU A 706 -13.19 8.92 -9.72
N THR A 707 -13.20 7.61 -9.52
CA THR A 707 -12.97 6.94 -8.22
C THR A 707 -12.04 5.74 -8.42
N ARG A 708 -11.31 5.30 -7.38
CA ARG A 708 -10.42 4.12 -7.50
C ARG A 708 -11.16 2.87 -8.02
N LEU A 709 -12.42 2.68 -7.63
CA LEU A 709 -13.28 1.56 -8.10
C LEU A 709 -13.73 1.72 -9.55
N GLY A 710 -14.02 2.94 -10.00
CA GLY A 710 -14.33 3.22 -11.41
C GLY A 710 -13.10 3.08 -12.32
N LEU A 711 -11.93 3.38 -11.78
CA LEU A 711 -10.63 3.30 -12.43
C LEU A 711 -9.87 2.01 -12.07
N ARG A 712 -10.59 0.90 -11.87
CA ARG A 712 -9.98 -0.40 -11.54
C ARG A 712 -9.15 -0.96 -12.71
N PRO A 713 -8.21 -1.90 -12.45
CA PRO A 713 -7.58 -2.66 -13.52
C PRO A 713 -8.61 -3.23 -14.49
N GLY A 714 -8.35 -3.11 -15.79
CA GLY A 714 -9.31 -3.45 -16.85
C GLY A 714 -10.17 -2.28 -17.34
N THR A 715 -10.16 -1.12 -16.67
CA THR A 715 -10.76 0.13 -17.18
C THR A 715 -9.97 0.60 -18.40
N ILE A 716 -10.67 1.06 -19.44
CA ILE A 716 -10.10 1.56 -20.68
C ILE A 716 -9.82 3.05 -20.56
N TYR A 717 -8.71 3.51 -21.11
CA TYR A 717 -8.48 4.91 -21.35
C TYR A 717 -8.34 5.14 -22.86
N ALA A 718 -9.22 5.95 -23.43
CA ALA A 718 -9.15 6.34 -24.83
C ALA A 718 -8.79 7.82 -24.89
N ASP A 719 -7.66 8.15 -25.52
CA ASP A 719 -7.31 9.54 -25.72
C ASP A 719 -8.11 10.16 -26.91
N PRO A 720 -8.14 11.50 -27.04
CA PRO A 720 -8.87 12.17 -28.13
C PRO A 720 -8.38 11.80 -29.53
N TYR A 721 -7.17 11.24 -29.64
CA TYR A 721 -6.44 11.01 -30.89
C TYR A 721 -6.44 9.56 -31.35
N GLY A 722 -7.06 8.68 -30.55
CA GLY A 722 -7.28 7.28 -30.86
C GLY A 722 -6.26 6.32 -30.27
N HIS A 723 -5.37 6.77 -29.39
CA HIS A 723 -4.57 5.84 -28.58
C HIS A 723 -5.44 5.28 -27.46
N VAL A 724 -5.42 3.96 -27.32
CA VAL A 724 -6.21 3.24 -26.32
C VAL A 724 -5.27 2.49 -25.40
N MET A 725 -5.53 2.56 -24.10
CA MET A 725 -4.78 1.89 -23.05
C MET A 725 -5.74 1.17 -22.12
N ILE A 726 -5.24 0.17 -21.40
CA ILE A 726 -5.98 -0.52 -20.34
C ILE A 726 -5.30 -0.26 -19.01
N VAL A 727 -6.04 0.23 -18.01
CA VAL A 727 -5.54 0.38 -16.64
C VAL A 727 -5.08 -0.97 -16.15
N ALA A 728 -3.83 -1.05 -15.73
CA ALA A 728 -3.16 -2.27 -15.35
C ALA A 728 -3.12 -2.42 -13.84
N ARG A 729 -2.74 -1.37 -13.09
CA ARG A 729 -2.45 -1.52 -11.67
C ARG A 729 -2.47 -0.20 -10.90
N TRP A 730 -2.95 -0.24 -9.66
CA TRP A 730 -2.71 0.79 -8.66
C TRP A 730 -1.48 0.46 -7.83
N VAL A 731 -0.54 1.40 -7.76
CA VAL A 731 0.55 1.39 -6.79
C VAL A 731 0.22 2.43 -5.73
N PRO A 732 0.03 2.03 -4.47
CA PRO A 732 -0.29 3.00 -3.42
C PRO A 732 0.91 3.86 -3.06
N GLN A 733 0.62 5.08 -2.61
CA GLN A 733 1.60 5.99 -2.01
C GLN A 733 2.23 5.36 -0.76
N GLY A 734 3.56 5.25 -0.76
CA GLY A 734 4.36 4.75 0.37
C GLY A 734 4.87 5.89 1.26
N THR A 735 5.80 5.59 2.16
CA THR A 735 6.50 6.61 2.97
C THR A 735 7.64 7.27 2.19
N GLU A 736 8.26 6.54 1.26
CA GLU A 736 9.44 6.98 0.50
C GLU A 736 9.16 7.24 -0.98
N ARG A 737 8.01 6.78 -1.49
CA ARG A 737 7.65 6.86 -2.92
C ARG A 737 6.21 7.29 -3.11
N TYR A 738 5.97 8.02 -4.20
CA TYR A 738 4.62 8.37 -4.63
C TYR A 738 3.87 7.16 -5.17
N GLY A 739 2.55 7.22 -5.06
CA GLY A 739 1.66 6.29 -5.73
C GLY A 739 1.69 6.52 -7.24
N VAL A 740 1.33 5.48 -7.99
CA VAL A 740 1.29 5.51 -9.45
C VAL A 740 0.06 4.74 -9.92
N LEU A 741 -0.64 5.28 -10.92
CA LEU A 741 -1.58 4.51 -11.73
C LEU A 741 -0.87 4.04 -12.99
N LEU A 742 -0.84 2.72 -13.21
CA LEU A 742 -0.26 2.12 -14.40
C LEU A 742 -1.35 1.72 -15.38
N ALA A 743 -1.06 1.90 -16.67
CA ALA A 743 -1.78 1.26 -17.77
C ALA A 743 -0.81 0.45 -18.65
N ALA A 744 -1.38 -0.36 -19.54
CA ALA A 744 -0.67 -1.04 -20.59
C ALA A 744 -1.24 -0.63 -21.96
N ASP A 745 -0.36 -0.56 -22.95
CA ASP A 745 -0.67 -0.30 -24.35
C ASP A 745 0.06 -1.30 -25.24
N ALA A 746 -0.46 -1.50 -26.46
CA ALA A 746 0.24 -2.23 -27.50
C ALA A 746 0.56 -1.29 -28.68
N GLN A 747 1.67 -1.52 -29.36
CA GLN A 747 2.09 -0.77 -30.54
C GLN A 747 1.67 -1.52 -31.82
N PRO A 748 1.67 -0.86 -32.99
CA PRO A 748 1.35 -1.53 -34.27
C PRO A 748 2.28 -2.69 -34.63
N ASP A 749 3.51 -2.70 -34.11
CA ASP A 749 4.45 -3.82 -34.26
C ASP A 749 4.15 -5.02 -33.34
N GLY A 750 3.09 -4.92 -32.53
CA GLY A 750 2.64 -5.94 -31.58
C GLY A 750 3.29 -5.84 -30.19
N THR A 751 4.28 -4.96 -30.01
CA THR A 751 4.97 -4.82 -28.71
C THR A 751 4.03 -4.25 -27.64
N ILE A 752 4.19 -4.72 -26.40
CA ILE A 752 3.37 -4.28 -25.26
C ILE A 752 4.24 -3.52 -24.27
N GLY A 753 3.78 -2.34 -23.87
CA GLY A 753 4.45 -1.48 -22.91
C GLY A 753 3.60 -1.20 -21.68
N ARG A 754 4.26 -0.77 -20.60
CA ARG A 754 3.60 -0.13 -19.45
C ARG A 754 3.73 1.39 -19.55
N ARG A 755 2.71 2.08 -19.04
CA ARG A 755 2.57 3.54 -19.06
C ARG A 755 2.17 4.02 -17.68
N ARG A 756 2.91 5.01 -17.15
CA ARG A 756 2.54 5.70 -15.91
C ARG A 756 1.51 6.78 -16.22
N PHE A 757 0.58 7.01 -15.31
CA PHE A 757 -0.35 8.14 -15.41
C PHE A 757 0.39 9.45 -15.22
N TRP A 758 0.31 10.33 -16.23
CA TRP A 758 0.68 11.74 -16.19
C TRP A 758 0.24 12.38 -17.52
N ARG A 759 0.27 13.71 -17.60
CA ARG A 759 -0.21 14.48 -18.77
C ARG A 759 0.41 14.10 -20.11
N GLY A 760 1.71 13.76 -20.12
CA GLY A 760 2.40 13.40 -21.36
C GLY A 760 2.02 12.04 -21.95
N THR A 761 1.28 11.20 -21.22
CA THR A 761 0.85 9.88 -21.69
C THR A 761 -0.67 9.71 -21.69
N PHE A 762 -1.38 10.27 -20.71
CA PHE A 762 -2.84 10.22 -20.63
C PHE A 762 -3.39 11.57 -21.09
N LEU A 763 -3.48 11.76 -22.40
CA LEU A 763 -3.95 13.01 -23.01
C LEU A 763 -5.46 13.16 -22.82
N PHE A 764 -5.89 14.26 -22.21
CA PHE A 764 -7.30 14.54 -21.96
C PHE A 764 -7.63 16.02 -22.21
N ASP A 765 -8.81 16.26 -22.77
CA ASP A 765 -9.42 17.59 -22.88
C ASP A 765 -10.93 17.43 -22.63
N PRO A 766 -11.55 18.20 -21.72
CA PRO A 766 -12.97 18.05 -21.38
C PRO A 766 -13.92 18.38 -22.55
N ASP A 767 -13.50 19.19 -23.53
CA ASP A 767 -14.30 19.55 -24.72
C ASP A 767 -14.37 18.40 -25.75
N THR A 768 -13.85 17.22 -25.40
CA THR A 768 -13.78 16.05 -26.28
C THR A 768 -15.00 15.16 -26.22
N THR A 769 -16.17 15.66 -25.79
CA THR A 769 -17.43 14.90 -25.84
C THR A 769 -17.75 14.39 -27.24
N ALA A 770 -17.34 15.11 -28.29
CA ALA A 770 -17.46 14.66 -29.68
C ALA A 770 -16.54 13.48 -30.06
N SER A 771 -15.47 13.23 -29.31
CA SER A 771 -14.59 12.06 -29.46
C SER A 771 -14.61 11.13 -28.24
N GLY A 772 -15.48 11.40 -27.27
CA GLY A 772 -15.62 10.72 -25.99
C GLY A 772 -14.31 10.28 -25.35
N ALA A 773 -13.32 11.15 -25.16
CA ALA A 773 -12.04 10.71 -24.56
C ALA A 773 -12.16 10.43 -23.04
N GLY A 774 -11.17 9.76 -22.46
CA GLY A 774 -11.04 9.53 -21.03
C GLY A 774 -11.26 8.08 -20.60
N PHE A 775 -11.56 7.90 -19.31
CA PHE A 775 -11.74 6.59 -18.68
C PHE A 775 -13.11 5.99 -18.98
N LYS A 776 -13.12 4.71 -19.31
CA LYS A 776 -14.30 3.97 -19.76
C LYS A 776 -14.31 2.53 -19.26
N ALA A 777 -15.50 1.96 -19.11
CA ALA A 777 -15.66 0.53 -18.90
C ALA A 777 -16.29 -0.15 -20.12
N PHE A 778 -16.00 -1.43 -20.31
CA PHE A 778 -16.75 -2.29 -21.24
C PHE A 778 -18.23 -2.31 -20.86
N ARG A 779 -19.10 -2.04 -21.83
CA ARG A 779 -20.54 -2.16 -21.67
C ARG A 779 -20.88 -3.64 -21.44
N PRO A 780 -21.57 -4.00 -20.34
CA PRO A 780 -21.88 -5.39 -20.06
C PRO A 780 -22.75 -6.00 -21.16
N VAL A 781 -22.34 -7.17 -21.64
CA VAL A 781 -23.08 -7.97 -22.62
C VAL A 781 -23.94 -8.97 -21.87
N ARG A 782 -25.23 -8.99 -22.20
CA ARG A 782 -26.19 -9.99 -21.73
C ARG A 782 -26.55 -10.91 -22.88
N TRP A 783 -26.61 -12.19 -22.57
CA TRP A 783 -27.04 -13.23 -23.49
C TRP A 783 -28.22 -13.98 -22.88
N ARG A 784 -29.31 -14.16 -23.62
CA ARG A 784 -30.51 -14.89 -23.17
C ARG A 784 -30.93 -15.91 -24.22
N GLY A 785 -30.50 -17.16 -24.06
CA GLY A 785 -30.90 -18.25 -24.96
C GLY A 785 -30.66 -17.93 -26.44
N ALA A 786 -31.74 -17.91 -27.22
CA ALA A 786 -31.74 -17.64 -28.67
C ALA A 786 -31.80 -16.14 -29.06
N GLU A 787 -31.89 -15.22 -28.09
CA GLU A 787 -31.90 -13.78 -28.38
C GLU A 787 -30.49 -13.27 -28.75
N PRO A 788 -30.37 -12.30 -29.67
CA PRO A 788 -29.09 -11.65 -29.94
C PRO A 788 -28.49 -11.04 -28.67
N PRO A 789 -27.14 -11.02 -28.54
CA PRO A 789 -26.48 -10.36 -27.42
C PRO A 789 -26.91 -8.90 -27.34
N ALA A 790 -27.26 -8.46 -26.12
CA ALA A 790 -27.74 -7.11 -25.84
C ALA A 790 -26.87 -6.44 -24.79
N SER A 791 -26.71 -5.12 -24.89
CA SER A 791 -25.95 -4.33 -23.92
C SER A 791 -26.86 -3.47 -23.06
N LEU A 792 -26.43 -3.17 -21.83
CA LEU A 792 -27.19 -2.29 -20.93
C LEU A 792 -27.09 -0.82 -21.37
N PRO A 793 -28.19 -0.03 -21.39
CA PRO A 793 -28.13 1.40 -21.66
C PRO A 793 -27.51 2.18 -20.48
N ASN A 794 -27.03 3.39 -20.75
CA ASN A 794 -26.40 4.30 -19.79
C ASN A 794 -27.30 4.56 -18.59
N ARG A 795 -28.61 4.72 -18.78
CA ARG A 795 -29.58 4.87 -17.70
C ARG A 795 -29.54 3.71 -16.70
N ALA A 796 -29.54 2.47 -17.19
CA ALA A 796 -29.51 1.29 -16.32
C ALA A 796 -28.18 1.21 -15.56
N LEU A 797 -27.06 1.57 -16.21
CA LEU A 797 -25.75 1.61 -15.57
C LEU A 797 -25.68 2.70 -14.49
N ALA A 798 -26.23 3.90 -14.74
CA ALA A 798 -26.32 4.98 -13.76
C ALA A 798 -27.17 4.60 -12.53
N GLU A 799 -28.26 3.84 -12.74
CA GLU A 799 -29.11 3.30 -11.67
C GLU A 799 -28.48 2.10 -10.94
N GLY A 800 -27.26 1.68 -11.31
CA GLY A 800 -26.53 0.59 -10.65
C GLY A 800 -27.05 -0.82 -10.99
N VAL A 801 -27.82 -0.98 -12.06
CA VAL A 801 -28.38 -2.26 -12.49
C VAL A 801 -27.27 -3.27 -12.72
N GLY A 802 -27.36 -4.43 -12.07
CA GLY A 802 -26.38 -5.51 -12.18
C GLY A 802 -25.07 -5.28 -11.39
N GLY A 803 -24.95 -4.18 -10.65
CA GLY A 803 -23.77 -3.88 -9.81
C GLY A 803 -22.49 -3.61 -10.60
N PHE A 804 -22.60 -3.18 -11.86
CA PHE A 804 -21.47 -2.75 -12.68
C PHE A 804 -20.97 -1.36 -12.27
N THR A 805 -19.87 -0.91 -12.86
CA THR A 805 -19.43 0.48 -12.71
C THR A 805 -20.54 1.41 -13.18
N PRO A 806 -20.93 2.42 -12.39
CA PRO A 806 -21.94 3.37 -12.84
C PRO A 806 -21.47 4.15 -14.07
N PHE A 807 -22.40 4.47 -14.96
CA PHE A 807 -22.18 5.47 -15.99
C PHE A 807 -21.99 6.85 -15.33
N SER A 808 -21.01 7.63 -15.80
CA SER A 808 -20.79 9.00 -15.30
C SER A 808 -20.20 9.91 -16.37
N MET A 809 -20.72 11.14 -16.43
CA MET A 809 -20.18 12.22 -17.27
C MET A 809 -19.17 13.12 -16.54
N GLU A 810 -18.93 12.85 -15.26
CA GLU A 810 -18.12 13.66 -14.35
C GLU A 810 -16.73 14.06 -14.88
N GLN A 811 -16.08 13.19 -15.66
CA GLN A 811 -14.75 13.49 -16.20
C GLN A 811 -14.73 14.62 -17.24
N TYR A 812 -15.89 14.94 -17.85
CA TYR A 812 -16.02 16.03 -18.83
C TYR A 812 -16.42 17.37 -18.17
N GLU A 813 -16.53 17.40 -16.84
CA GLU A 813 -16.84 18.62 -16.08
C GLU A 813 -15.55 19.36 -15.72
N GLY A 814 -15.59 20.70 -15.80
CA GLY A 814 -14.46 21.55 -15.43
C GLY A 814 -13.37 21.64 -16.51
N THR A 815 -12.14 21.90 -16.09
CA THR A 815 -10.97 22.04 -16.97
C THR A 815 -10.15 20.76 -17.05
N ALA A 816 -9.24 20.66 -18.02
CA ALA A 816 -8.26 19.57 -18.05
C ALA A 816 -7.43 19.51 -16.75
N ASP A 817 -7.13 20.68 -16.16
CA ASP A 817 -6.42 20.76 -14.89
C ASP A 817 -7.19 20.11 -13.74
N ASP A 818 -8.51 20.34 -13.67
CA ASP A 818 -9.36 19.70 -12.66
C ASP A 818 -9.40 18.17 -12.81
N PHE A 819 -9.41 17.66 -14.05
CA PHE A 819 -9.32 16.23 -14.33
C PHE A 819 -8.01 15.62 -13.79
N TYR A 820 -6.86 16.20 -14.14
CA TYR A 820 -5.56 15.68 -13.71
C TYR A 820 -5.38 15.80 -12.19
N ASP A 821 -5.76 16.93 -11.60
CA ASP A 821 -5.67 17.15 -10.15
C ASP A 821 -6.51 16.11 -9.39
N ARG A 822 -7.68 15.76 -9.93
CA ARG A 822 -8.57 14.76 -9.34
C ARG A 822 -8.03 13.34 -9.43
N VAL A 823 -7.49 12.92 -10.58
CA VAL A 823 -6.90 11.59 -10.72
C VAL A 823 -5.63 11.47 -9.87
N GLU A 824 -4.79 12.51 -9.84
CA GLU A 824 -3.61 12.55 -8.97
C GLU A 824 -3.99 12.47 -7.48
N ALA A 825 -5.10 13.07 -7.06
CA ALA A 825 -5.61 12.93 -5.69
C ALA A 825 -6.08 11.50 -5.35
N LEU A 826 -6.57 10.75 -6.33
CA LEU A 826 -6.89 9.34 -6.13
C LEU A 826 -5.62 8.50 -6.00
N ILE A 827 -4.57 8.81 -6.77
CA ILE A 827 -3.27 8.10 -6.76
C ILE A 827 -2.53 8.39 -5.46
N ASN A 828 -2.42 9.66 -5.12
CA ASN A 828 -1.66 10.22 -4.01
C ASN A 828 -2.61 10.94 -3.05
N PRO A 829 -3.33 10.20 -2.20
CA PRO A 829 -4.34 10.79 -1.31
C PRO A 829 -3.72 11.55 -0.13
N ARG A 830 -2.48 11.24 0.26
CA ARG A 830 -1.73 12.08 1.21
C ARG A 830 -1.03 13.21 0.48
N PRO A 831 -0.82 14.37 1.13
CA PRO A 831 -0.02 15.45 0.60
C PRO A 831 1.34 15.01 0.06
N LEU A 832 1.83 15.70 -0.96
CA LEU A 832 3.09 15.41 -1.64
C LEU A 832 4.16 16.42 -1.27
N ASP A 833 5.41 16.00 -1.14
CA ASP A 833 6.53 16.93 -1.14
C ASP A 833 6.67 17.56 -2.53
N PRO A 834 6.49 18.88 -2.69
CA PRO A 834 6.52 19.50 -4.00
C PRO A 834 7.93 19.51 -4.62
N ARG A 835 9.00 19.54 -3.82
CA ARG A 835 10.37 19.57 -4.33
C ARG A 835 10.80 18.22 -4.85
N ALA A 836 10.53 17.16 -4.08
CA ALA A 836 10.84 15.80 -4.51
C ALA A 836 10.05 15.44 -5.78
N LEU A 837 8.76 15.80 -5.87
CA LEU A 837 7.97 15.60 -7.10
C LEU A 837 8.51 16.41 -8.28
N GLN A 838 8.91 17.66 -8.08
CA GLN A 838 9.50 18.46 -9.16
C GLN A 838 10.78 17.81 -9.71
N THR A 839 11.64 17.28 -8.83
CA THR A 839 12.85 16.53 -9.24
C THR A 839 12.47 15.32 -10.10
N THR A 840 11.51 14.49 -9.65
CA THR A 840 11.04 13.33 -10.43
C THR A 840 10.46 13.72 -11.79
N LEU A 841 9.75 14.84 -11.88
CA LEU A 841 9.21 15.33 -13.16
C LEU A 841 10.33 15.76 -14.12
N VAL A 842 11.40 16.38 -13.61
CA VAL A 842 12.58 16.76 -14.42
C VAL A 842 13.33 15.52 -14.90
N GLU A 843 13.51 14.51 -14.05
CA GLU A 843 14.12 13.22 -14.41
C GLU A 843 13.32 12.51 -15.52
N ALA A 844 11.99 12.46 -15.41
CA ALA A 844 11.13 11.87 -16.44
C ALA A 844 11.19 12.62 -17.79
N LEU A 845 11.38 13.95 -17.75
CA LEU A 845 11.62 14.76 -18.95
C LEU A 845 12.99 14.44 -19.56
N ASP A 846 14.04 14.31 -18.74
CA ASP A 846 15.38 13.93 -19.18
C ASP A 846 15.37 12.56 -19.90
N GLU A 847 14.73 11.54 -19.31
CA GLU A 847 14.58 10.22 -19.95
C GLU A 847 13.85 10.31 -21.30
N SER A 848 12.78 11.11 -21.37
CA SER A 848 12.03 11.32 -22.63
C SER A 848 12.89 11.97 -23.71
N LEU A 849 13.85 12.81 -23.31
CA LEU A 849 14.80 13.44 -24.20
C LEU A 849 15.91 12.51 -24.64
N GLN A 850 16.42 11.66 -23.77
CA GLN A 850 17.39 10.61 -24.14
C GLN A 850 16.80 9.70 -25.24
N ARG A 851 15.52 9.33 -25.14
CA ARG A 851 14.82 8.57 -26.19
C ARG A 851 14.73 9.34 -27.51
N ARG A 852 14.52 10.65 -27.45
CA ARG A 852 14.49 11.50 -28.66
C ARG A 852 15.85 11.58 -29.34
N VAL A 853 16.97 11.61 -28.60
CA VAL A 853 18.32 11.55 -29.18
C VAL A 853 18.47 10.36 -30.11
N ASN A 854 18.09 9.17 -29.65
CA ASN A 854 18.13 7.96 -30.48
C ASN A 854 17.21 8.08 -31.71
N SER A 855 16.00 8.62 -31.53
CA SER A 855 15.04 8.79 -32.62
C SER A 855 15.54 9.73 -33.73
N VAL A 856 16.16 10.84 -33.33
CA VAL A 856 16.74 11.82 -34.26
C VAL A 856 17.92 11.18 -34.98
N GLN A 857 18.80 10.48 -34.26
CA GLN A 857 19.96 9.79 -34.81
C GLN A 857 19.57 8.70 -35.82
N ASN A 858 18.53 7.90 -35.53
CA ASN A 858 18.01 6.90 -36.47
C ASN A 858 17.57 7.54 -37.79
N GLY A 859 16.95 8.73 -37.74
CA GLY A 859 16.59 9.49 -38.93
C GLY A 859 17.81 9.97 -39.73
N GLU A 860 18.87 10.41 -39.05
CA GLU A 860 20.14 10.81 -39.69
C GLU A 860 20.84 9.60 -40.33
N ASP A 861 20.85 8.45 -39.65
CA ASP A 861 21.44 7.21 -40.15
C ASP A 861 20.71 6.73 -41.40
N TYR A 862 19.37 6.72 -41.38
CA TYR A 862 18.56 6.38 -42.55
C TYR A 862 18.83 7.30 -43.74
N LYS A 863 18.89 8.62 -43.49
CA LYS A 863 19.18 9.62 -44.52
C LYS A 863 20.54 9.45 -45.16
N ARG A 864 21.55 9.10 -44.36
CA ARG A 864 22.90 8.79 -44.84
C ARG A 864 22.92 7.57 -45.75
N ASP A 865 22.16 6.53 -45.41
CA ASP A 865 22.19 5.24 -46.10
C ASP A 865 21.33 5.21 -47.37
N HIS A 866 20.22 5.97 -47.42
CA HIS A 866 19.23 5.90 -48.52
C HIS A 866 19.19 7.15 -49.41
N GLY A 867 19.63 8.31 -48.92
CA GLY A 867 19.56 9.59 -49.65
C GLY A 867 18.13 10.04 -50.01
N GLY A 868 18.01 11.14 -50.76
CA GLY A 868 16.72 11.65 -51.27
C GLY A 868 15.83 12.34 -50.23
N THR A 869 14.76 12.98 -50.68
CA THR A 869 13.77 13.67 -49.81
C THR A 869 12.73 12.69 -49.30
N ILE A 870 12.52 12.63 -47.98
CA ILE A 870 11.43 11.86 -47.38
C ILE A 870 10.14 12.67 -47.56
N PRO A 871 9.13 12.16 -48.30
CA PRO A 871 7.87 12.87 -48.51
C PRO A 871 7.16 13.13 -47.18
N MET A 872 6.58 14.32 -47.02
CA MET A 872 5.81 14.69 -45.83
C MET A 872 4.33 14.32 -46.02
N PRO A 873 3.72 13.53 -45.11
CA PRO A 873 2.30 13.22 -45.14
C PRO A 873 1.41 14.47 -45.13
N ASP A 874 0.15 14.31 -45.53
CA ASP A 874 -0.86 15.38 -45.52
C ASP A 874 -1.75 15.31 -44.28
N GLY A 875 -2.06 16.48 -43.71
CA GLY A 875 -3.06 16.63 -42.67
C GLY A 875 -2.71 15.88 -41.38
N HIS A 876 -3.70 15.17 -40.84
CA HIS A 876 -3.53 14.38 -39.62
C HIS A 876 -2.59 13.18 -39.78
N SER A 877 -2.31 12.74 -41.02
CA SER A 877 -1.48 11.56 -41.28
C SER A 877 -0.02 11.75 -40.88
N ILE A 878 0.41 12.99 -40.57
CA ILE A 878 1.72 13.19 -39.94
C ILE A 878 1.80 12.51 -38.56
N PHE A 879 0.68 12.30 -37.87
CA PHE A 879 0.60 11.68 -36.54
C PHE A 879 0.24 10.19 -36.60
N GLU A 880 0.19 9.58 -37.78
CA GLU A 880 -0.03 8.14 -37.92
C GLU A 880 1.17 7.36 -37.39
N THR A 881 0.91 6.12 -36.95
CA THR A 881 1.85 5.29 -36.20
C THR A 881 2.64 4.33 -37.10
N GLU A 882 2.59 4.52 -38.41
CA GLU A 882 3.24 3.66 -39.39
C GLU A 882 3.94 4.49 -40.47
N GLY A 883 5.05 3.96 -40.99
CA GLY A 883 5.79 4.54 -42.11
C GLY A 883 6.94 5.46 -41.69
N ALA A 884 7.72 5.87 -42.68
CA ALA A 884 8.99 6.57 -42.51
C ALA A 884 8.92 7.86 -41.65
N TRP A 885 7.75 8.50 -41.55
CA TRP A 885 7.60 9.67 -40.69
C TRP A 885 7.48 9.32 -39.20
N GLU A 886 6.88 8.19 -38.82
CA GLU A 886 6.94 7.76 -37.41
C GLU A 886 8.34 7.26 -37.07
N ASP A 887 9.01 6.52 -37.96
CA ASP A 887 10.34 5.97 -37.67
C ASP A 887 11.44 7.05 -37.56
N TYR A 888 11.35 8.13 -38.34
CA TYR A 888 12.43 9.11 -38.51
C TYR A 888 12.09 10.55 -38.13
N SER A 889 10.81 10.97 -38.17
CA SER A 889 10.35 12.35 -37.87
C SER A 889 9.76 12.48 -36.47
N THR A 890 9.01 11.46 -36.02
CA THR A 890 8.36 11.35 -34.71
C THR A 890 7.52 12.55 -34.21
N PRO A 891 6.69 13.21 -35.04
CA PRO A 891 5.87 14.35 -34.61
C PRO A 891 4.93 14.01 -33.43
N SER A 892 4.46 12.77 -33.33
CA SER A 892 3.70 12.29 -32.16
C SER A 892 4.53 12.34 -30.87
N ARG A 893 5.82 11.99 -30.94
CA ARG A 893 6.76 12.03 -29.81
C ARG A 893 7.17 13.46 -29.47
N ASP A 894 7.41 14.30 -30.48
CA ASP A 894 7.71 15.73 -30.30
C ASP A 894 6.56 16.48 -29.63
N MET A 895 5.31 16.19 -30.01
CA MET A 895 4.13 16.72 -29.32
C MET A 895 4.11 16.32 -27.84
N ARG A 896 4.34 15.04 -27.53
CA ARG A 896 4.39 14.56 -26.13
C ARG A 896 5.54 15.21 -25.36
N LEU A 897 6.69 15.43 -26.00
CA LEU A 897 7.82 16.12 -25.40
C LEU A 897 7.45 17.58 -25.04
N LEU A 898 6.78 18.29 -25.94
CA LEU A 898 6.32 19.65 -25.67
C LEU A 898 5.33 19.71 -24.50
N ILE A 899 4.40 18.75 -24.42
CA ILE A 899 3.47 18.60 -23.29
C ILE A 899 4.23 18.29 -21.99
N ALA A 900 5.28 17.46 -22.07
CA ALA A 900 6.13 17.15 -20.93
C ALA A 900 6.87 18.37 -20.41
N MET A 901 7.43 19.17 -21.33
CA MET A 901 8.08 20.44 -21.00
C MET A 901 7.10 21.40 -20.33
N ASP A 902 5.90 21.58 -20.89
CA ASP A 902 4.87 22.43 -20.28
C ASP A 902 4.49 21.95 -18.87
N THR A 903 4.40 20.63 -18.66
CA THR A 903 4.07 20.03 -17.36
C THR A 903 5.16 20.35 -16.31
N VAL A 904 6.43 20.17 -16.68
CA VAL A 904 7.58 20.47 -15.81
C VAL A 904 7.67 21.97 -15.51
N LEU A 905 7.53 22.81 -16.55
CA LEU A 905 7.67 24.27 -16.43
C LEU A 905 6.53 24.91 -15.62
N ARG A 906 5.30 24.40 -15.75
CA ARG A 906 4.12 24.93 -15.04
C ARG A 906 3.86 24.26 -13.68
N PHE A 907 4.69 23.29 -13.28
CA PHE A 907 4.52 22.61 -11.99
C PHE A 907 4.42 23.58 -10.78
N PRO A 908 5.28 24.62 -10.64
CA PRO A 908 5.13 25.59 -9.55
C PRO A 908 3.78 26.32 -9.55
N ASP A 909 3.20 26.58 -10.72
CA ASP A 909 1.90 27.24 -10.84
C ASP A 909 0.75 26.29 -10.41
N GLY A 910 0.91 24.99 -10.67
CA GLY A 910 0.03 23.94 -10.13
C GLY A 910 0.07 23.88 -8.60
N VAL A 911 1.26 23.99 -8.00
CA VAL A 911 1.43 24.09 -6.53
C VAL A 911 0.76 25.35 -5.98
N ALA A 912 0.88 26.49 -6.68
CA ALA A 912 0.22 27.72 -6.29
C ALA A 912 -1.32 27.63 -6.35
N ARG A 913 -1.86 26.89 -7.33
CA ARG A 913 -3.31 26.68 -7.50
C ARG A 913 -3.90 25.77 -6.43
N LYS A 914 -3.16 24.74 -6.02
CA LYS A 914 -3.61 23.68 -5.08
C LYS A 914 -2.57 23.43 -3.98
N PRO A 915 -2.21 24.44 -3.16
CA PRO A 915 -1.17 24.32 -2.15
C PRO A 915 -1.45 23.19 -1.15
N GLU A 916 -2.72 22.92 -0.84
CA GLU A 916 -3.16 21.87 0.06
C GLU A 916 -2.78 20.45 -0.41
N ARG A 917 -2.63 20.23 -1.72
CA ARG A 917 -2.14 18.95 -2.29
C ARG A 917 -0.68 18.67 -1.93
N TYR A 918 0.04 19.72 -1.61
CA TYR A 918 1.43 19.70 -1.14
C TYR A 918 1.51 20.01 0.36
N GLY A 919 0.34 20.04 1.01
CA GLY A 919 0.14 20.34 2.41
C GLY A 919 0.41 21.80 2.78
N LEU A 920 0.68 22.68 1.83
CA LEU A 920 0.95 24.08 2.13
C LEU A 920 -0.35 24.79 2.52
N THR A 921 -0.25 25.73 3.46
CA THR A 921 -1.38 26.61 3.77
C THR A 921 -1.48 27.68 2.69
N PRO A 922 -2.67 27.93 2.11
CA PRO A 922 -2.86 29.05 1.21
C PRO A 922 -2.40 30.37 1.84
N GLY A 923 -1.66 31.19 1.07
CA GLY A 923 -1.13 32.48 1.51
C GLY A 923 0.41 32.54 1.51
N PRO A 924 1.03 33.33 2.40
CA PRO A 924 2.46 33.65 2.32
C PRO A 924 3.41 32.44 2.42
N GLU A 925 2.98 31.35 3.06
CA GLU A 925 3.75 30.10 3.12
C GLU A 925 3.86 29.47 1.72
N ALA A 926 2.72 29.24 1.09
CA ALA A 926 2.67 28.70 -0.27
C ALA A 926 3.40 29.59 -1.27
N GLU A 927 3.26 30.91 -1.18
CA GLU A 927 3.94 31.85 -2.08
C GLU A 927 5.48 31.75 -1.99
N ARG A 928 6.03 31.64 -0.77
CA ARG A 928 7.48 31.45 -0.57
C ARG A 928 7.95 30.12 -1.12
N GLU A 929 7.19 29.04 -0.89
CA GLU A 929 7.55 27.72 -1.40
C GLU A 929 7.49 27.67 -2.92
N VAL A 930 6.48 28.27 -3.55
CA VAL A 930 6.38 28.40 -5.01
C VAL A 930 7.56 29.18 -5.60
N ALA A 931 7.97 30.27 -4.96
CA ALA A 931 9.17 31.01 -5.38
C ALA A 931 10.43 30.13 -5.31
N ALA A 932 10.60 29.37 -4.22
CA ALA A 932 11.73 28.47 -4.06
C ALA A 932 11.70 27.28 -5.04
N LEU A 933 10.51 26.78 -5.42
CA LEU A 933 10.33 25.77 -6.46
C LEU A 933 10.71 26.28 -7.85
N ARG A 934 10.47 27.56 -8.15
CA ARG A 934 10.94 28.15 -9.42
C ARG A 934 12.45 28.22 -9.49
N GLU A 935 13.11 28.54 -8.38
CA GLU A 935 14.58 28.50 -8.30
C GLU A 935 15.13 27.07 -8.37
N HIS A 936 14.48 26.12 -7.68
CA HIS A 936 14.84 24.70 -7.72
C HIS A 936 14.75 24.16 -9.14
N LEU A 937 13.65 24.43 -9.84
CA LEU A 937 13.45 24.06 -11.23
C LEU A 937 14.55 24.61 -12.14
N ALA A 938 14.89 25.89 -12.02
CA ALA A 938 15.93 26.50 -12.84
C ALA A 938 17.29 25.81 -12.65
N ARG A 939 17.64 25.44 -11.41
CA ARG A 939 18.85 24.67 -11.11
C ARG A 939 18.78 23.25 -11.68
N ALA A 940 17.67 22.55 -11.47
CA ALA A 940 17.48 21.19 -11.95
C ALA A 940 17.59 21.12 -13.50
N LEU A 941 16.89 21.99 -14.22
CA LEU A 941 16.97 22.04 -15.68
C LEU A 941 18.38 22.40 -16.20
N GLY A 942 19.16 23.17 -15.43
CA GLY A 942 20.55 23.48 -15.77
C GLY A 942 21.53 22.34 -15.50
N ALA A 943 21.20 21.43 -14.58
CA ALA A 943 22.06 20.31 -14.19
C ALA A 943 21.98 19.12 -15.16
N HIS A 944 20.84 18.95 -15.84
CA HIS A 944 20.62 17.89 -16.82
C HIS A 944 20.94 18.35 -18.24
N SER A 945 21.51 17.44 -19.04
CA SER A 945 21.90 17.72 -20.42
C SER A 945 21.96 16.46 -21.27
N VAL A 946 21.59 16.61 -22.54
CA VAL A 946 21.79 15.60 -23.58
C VAL A 946 22.98 15.99 -24.46
N THR A 947 23.54 15.02 -25.18
CA THR A 947 24.53 15.27 -26.24
C THR A 947 24.01 14.65 -27.53
N TYR A 948 24.00 15.41 -28.62
CA TYR A 948 23.68 14.92 -29.95
C TYR A 948 24.82 15.20 -30.92
N VAL A 949 24.86 14.49 -32.05
CA VAL A 949 25.91 14.65 -33.07
C VAL A 949 25.44 15.67 -34.11
N ARG A 950 26.23 16.71 -34.34
CA ARG A 950 25.97 17.75 -35.37
C ARG A 950 26.19 17.21 -36.78
N SER A 951 25.74 17.98 -37.76
CA SER A 951 25.86 17.66 -39.19
C SER A 951 27.31 17.46 -39.67
N ASP A 952 28.30 18.04 -38.97
CA ASP A 952 29.73 17.84 -39.24
C ASP A 952 30.35 16.66 -38.46
N GLY A 953 29.55 15.88 -37.74
CA GLY A 953 29.98 14.76 -36.90
C GLY A 953 30.52 15.15 -35.52
N SER A 954 30.56 16.44 -35.18
CA SER A 954 31.02 16.87 -33.86
C SER A 954 29.91 16.77 -32.79
N PRO A 955 30.23 16.39 -31.55
CA PRO A 955 29.23 16.34 -30.48
C PRO A 955 28.83 17.74 -30.02
N TRP A 956 27.55 17.94 -29.73
CA TRP A 956 27.01 19.18 -29.14
C TRP A 956 26.22 18.87 -27.87
N LYS A 957 26.56 19.55 -26.78
CA LYS A 957 25.89 19.42 -25.48
C LYS A 957 24.77 20.44 -25.37
N LEU A 958 23.58 19.98 -25.00
CA LEU A 958 22.38 20.80 -24.83
C LEU A 958 21.76 20.55 -23.45
N THR A 959 21.63 21.60 -22.64
CA THR A 959 20.96 21.52 -21.32
C THR A 959 19.44 21.53 -21.45
N LEU A 960 18.73 20.99 -20.45
CA LEU A 960 17.26 21.08 -20.42
C LEU A 960 16.77 22.53 -20.32
N ALA A 961 17.52 23.38 -19.62
CA ALA A 961 17.22 24.82 -19.53
C ALA A 961 17.31 25.53 -20.89
N GLU A 962 18.28 25.17 -21.73
CA GLU A 962 18.38 25.69 -23.10
C GLU A 962 17.25 25.15 -23.97
N LEU A 963 16.93 23.87 -23.86
CA LEU A 963 15.83 23.27 -24.60
C LEU A 963 14.48 23.90 -24.23
N ALA A 964 14.24 24.16 -22.94
CA ALA A 964 13.05 24.85 -22.46
C ALA A 964 12.86 26.22 -23.14
N ARG A 965 13.95 26.98 -23.34
CA ARG A 965 13.90 28.26 -24.09
C ARG A 965 13.62 28.08 -25.58
N ARG A 966 13.83 26.88 -26.12
CA ARG A 966 13.60 26.53 -27.54
C ARG A 966 12.25 25.88 -27.78
N ALA A 967 11.36 25.76 -26.78
CA ALA A 967 10.08 25.08 -26.92
C ALA A 967 9.27 25.54 -28.15
N GLU A 968 9.21 26.84 -28.40
CA GLU A 968 8.51 27.42 -29.56
C GLU A 968 9.14 27.01 -30.90
N ALA A 969 10.46 26.83 -30.95
CA ALA A 969 11.17 26.36 -32.14
C ALA A 969 10.95 24.85 -32.37
N LEU A 970 10.78 24.08 -31.29
CA LEU A 970 10.51 22.63 -31.38
C LEU A 970 9.17 22.30 -32.03
N GLU A 971 8.21 23.23 -32.03
CA GLU A 971 6.95 23.13 -32.75
C GLU A 971 7.11 22.96 -34.26
N MET A 972 8.31 23.25 -34.79
CA MET A 972 8.67 23.16 -36.20
C MET A 972 9.94 22.32 -36.43
N ALA A 973 10.37 21.53 -35.44
CA ALA A 973 11.67 20.84 -35.46
C ALA A 973 11.60 19.34 -35.76
N TYR A 974 10.45 18.81 -36.15
CA TYR A 974 10.28 17.36 -36.34
C TYR A 974 10.67 16.85 -37.73
N ASN A 975 10.89 17.70 -38.74
CA ASN A 975 11.10 17.24 -40.12
C ASN A 975 12.44 16.52 -40.32
N PRO A 976 12.46 15.27 -40.85
CA PRO A 976 13.69 14.50 -41.00
C PRO A 976 14.53 14.94 -42.22
N ASN A 977 14.06 15.91 -42.99
CA ASN A 977 14.81 16.52 -44.10
C ASN A 977 15.58 17.78 -43.69
N ASP A 978 15.34 18.32 -42.50
CA ASP A 978 16.15 19.39 -41.93
C ASP A 978 17.40 18.82 -41.26
N CYS A 979 18.47 19.61 -41.16
CA CYS A 979 19.63 19.19 -40.38
C CYS A 979 19.25 18.91 -38.91
N VAL A 980 20.01 18.02 -38.29
CA VAL A 980 19.91 17.69 -36.87
C VAL A 980 19.85 18.92 -35.95
N GLU A 981 20.58 20.00 -36.23
CA GLU A 981 20.58 21.22 -35.41
C GLU A 981 19.23 21.94 -35.46
N ILE A 982 18.59 22.01 -36.63
CA ILE A 982 17.23 22.56 -36.77
C ILE A 982 16.24 21.67 -36.03
N ARG A 983 16.46 20.34 -36.08
CA ARG A 983 15.65 19.36 -35.35
C ARG A 983 15.79 19.44 -33.83
N TRP A 984 16.79 20.17 -33.33
CA TRP A 984 16.96 20.53 -31.90
C TRP A 984 16.66 22.01 -31.62
N GLY A 985 16.03 22.71 -32.56
CA GLY A 985 15.63 24.12 -32.40
C GLY A 985 16.81 25.07 -32.26
N ALA A 986 17.98 24.74 -32.81
CA ALA A 986 19.17 25.59 -32.72
C ALA A 986 18.89 26.99 -33.33
N PRO A 987 19.20 28.08 -32.60
CA PRO A 987 18.95 29.44 -33.09
C PRO A 987 19.66 29.72 -34.42
N GLU A 988 19.01 30.48 -35.30
CA GLU A 988 19.62 30.91 -36.56
C GLU A 988 20.87 31.77 -36.30
N GLY A 989 21.95 31.52 -37.04
CA GLY A 989 23.24 32.21 -36.86
C GLY A 989 24.07 31.76 -35.64
N SER A 990 23.62 30.78 -34.87
CA SER A 990 24.39 30.22 -33.75
C SER A 990 25.58 29.36 -34.20
N GLU A 991 26.60 29.25 -33.34
CA GLU A 991 27.72 28.31 -33.53
C GLU A 991 27.22 26.86 -33.65
N GLU A 992 26.21 26.50 -32.86
CA GLU A 992 25.53 25.21 -32.92
C GLU A 992 25.09 24.90 -34.35
N ARG A 993 24.38 25.84 -34.99
CA ARG A 993 23.76 25.69 -36.31
C ARG A 993 24.71 25.94 -37.48
N ALA A 994 25.92 26.41 -37.23
CA ALA A 994 26.91 26.72 -38.27
C ALA A 994 27.26 25.54 -39.22
N PRO A 995 27.23 24.27 -38.80
CA PRO A 995 27.45 23.12 -39.69
C PRO A 995 26.27 22.77 -40.61
N CYS A 996 25.06 23.26 -40.31
CA CYS A 996 23.88 22.88 -41.06
C CYS A 996 23.90 23.44 -42.51
N ARG A 997 23.69 22.54 -43.48
CA ARG A 997 23.61 22.89 -44.92
C ARG A 997 22.32 22.40 -45.59
N ALA A 998 21.62 21.46 -44.97
CA ALA A 998 20.39 20.87 -45.48
C ALA A 998 19.14 21.53 -44.86
N HIS A 999 18.10 21.69 -45.67
CA HIS A 999 16.81 22.16 -45.18
C HIS A 999 15.70 21.33 -45.81
N ALA A 1000 14.62 21.14 -45.05
CA ALA A 1000 13.40 20.58 -45.58
C ALA A 1000 12.93 21.39 -46.80
N PRO A 1001 12.38 20.74 -47.83
CA PRO A 1001 11.88 21.44 -49.02
C PRO A 1001 10.92 22.58 -48.65
N ALA A 1002 10.95 23.67 -49.41
CA ALA A 1002 10.13 24.85 -49.13
C ALA A 1002 8.62 24.54 -49.04
N GLU A 1003 8.16 23.54 -49.79
CA GLU A 1003 6.78 23.04 -49.71
C GLU A 1003 6.45 22.41 -48.35
N GLN A 1004 7.33 21.54 -47.84
CA GLN A 1004 7.15 20.90 -46.54
C GLN A 1004 7.22 21.93 -45.41
N ARG A 1005 8.13 22.91 -45.47
CA ARG A 1005 8.19 23.99 -44.48
C ARG A 1005 6.91 24.81 -44.44
N ARG A 1006 6.35 25.18 -45.60
CA ARG A 1006 5.03 25.85 -45.67
C ARG A 1006 3.90 25.00 -45.12
N LYS A 1007 3.99 23.67 -45.28
CA LYS A 1007 3.01 22.72 -44.72
C LYS A 1007 3.12 22.67 -43.20
N MET A 1008 4.33 22.57 -42.66
CA MET A 1008 4.57 22.62 -41.22
C MET A 1008 4.10 23.94 -40.61
N GLU A 1009 4.28 25.09 -41.27
CA GLU A 1009 3.81 26.38 -40.75
C GLU A 1009 2.29 26.40 -40.57
N ARG A 1010 1.56 25.77 -41.50
CA ARG A 1010 0.10 25.57 -41.34
C ARG A 1010 -0.27 24.64 -40.19
N TYR A 1011 0.63 23.73 -39.82
CA TYR A 1011 0.44 22.71 -38.79
C TYR A 1011 0.98 23.16 -37.43
N ARG A 1012 1.73 24.27 -37.38
CA ARG A 1012 2.39 24.78 -36.17
C ARG A 1012 1.40 25.00 -35.03
N SER A 1013 0.21 25.50 -35.32
CA SER A 1013 -0.82 25.72 -34.29
C SER A 1013 -1.20 24.42 -33.57
N TRP A 1014 -1.15 23.26 -34.23
CA TRP A 1014 -1.39 21.98 -33.58
C TRP A 1014 -0.37 21.71 -32.48
N PHE A 1015 0.90 22.01 -32.75
CA PHE A 1015 1.97 21.88 -31.77
C PHE A 1015 1.87 22.99 -30.73
N ALA A 1016 1.69 24.25 -31.09
CA ALA A 1016 1.56 25.37 -30.16
C ALA A 1016 0.42 25.17 -29.14
N ASP A 1017 -0.75 24.73 -29.61
CA ASP A 1017 -1.92 24.49 -28.77
C ASP A 1017 -1.87 23.14 -28.04
N ARG A 1018 -0.85 22.32 -28.32
CA ARG A 1018 -0.72 20.92 -27.86
C ARG A 1018 -1.91 20.05 -28.27
N LYS A 1019 -2.52 20.37 -29.40
CA LYS A 1019 -3.75 19.74 -29.91
C LYS A 1019 -3.53 19.15 -31.29
N ARG A 1020 -3.62 17.82 -31.42
CA ARG A 1020 -3.57 17.20 -32.75
C ARG A 1020 -4.80 17.57 -33.57
N PRO A 1021 -4.67 17.68 -34.90
CA PRO A 1021 -5.83 17.86 -35.76
C PRO A 1021 -6.76 16.65 -35.64
N PRO A 1022 -8.07 16.86 -35.79
CA PRO A 1022 -9.00 15.75 -35.92
C PRO A 1022 -8.69 14.93 -37.18
N ARG A 1023 -8.97 13.62 -37.11
CA ARG A 1023 -8.90 12.73 -38.29
C ARG A 1023 -10.03 12.99 -39.27
#